data_AF-A0A2S7YC33-F1
#
_entry.id   AF-A0A2S7YC33-F1
#
_cell.length_a   1.000
_cell.length_b   1.000
_cell.length_c   1.000
_cell.angle_alpha   90.00
_cell.angle_beta   90.00
_cell.angle_gamma   90.00
#
_symmetry.space_group_name_H-M   'P 1'
#
loop_
_entity.id
_entity.type
_entity.pdbx_description
1 polymer ?
#
loop_
_entity_poly.entity_id
_entity_poly.type
_entity_poly.pdbx_seq_one_letter_code
_entity_poly.pdbx_strand_id
1 'polypeptide(L)'
;MPSARDLKRALDRVRSAIPAQRKLEGDRRNIRLGLERITRAIQKEQTWMGIHVAGTNGKGSICTLLSYMFKQCGVGHGVFTSPSLFGARQSITINGMYVNQRLYESEIENVQSRFHRAASGWTFQTGEDPGELTPFELDTAVAFRVFNALRVKYGIVEVGMGGASDATNAMHTKGVTVISKIGLDHQEYLGETIEEIASVKAGIMRPFVPCIIDHTNSVEVLRVLTEHARSIGTPYYLTDDAPDLLSPIDTEKYHLEDYEKQNLLCALLAFKKLFPKMEIDLNQLLEKRPYPPGRKDLISVRDLTNGLREQSILVDGAHNVLGAQALSTYVNNQIRQADEPVTWIMSLSASKTKPFASLIETLIKPQDRFAFVEYQPLPNEPSAVPAQLGREIAESLLTSSEQIYDGDPSVDAAMQWACEKAGNAGPIIVTGSLYLIRELYNTEGVYTRRKFKTMRPGRSQLWYYTRLAQTRELTEEEAREFKQARRHWRLNPIRSSALVPNDQEPPRTSPVVSPESQELQRRAAYHQQQANRYAKAVESIRLDKANGVPTRTPNRAAEKVSDAAEPTTVEPVDMELTVDELFRRREEHMAAYKDTMYKLRGYRKPIPEMKFMSYAKIFGRPPGPVHAKSKQTLLEEAGRDEGAEPRSDTWLSKESSRSNDRSKQ
;
A
#
# COMPACT_ATOMS: atom_id res chain seq x y z
N MET A 1 -36.89 -24.31 -38.03
CA MET A 1 -35.76 -23.88 -37.16
C MET A 1 -34.67 -24.94 -37.25
N PRO A 2 -33.39 -24.56 -37.37
CA PRO A 2 -32.29 -25.54 -37.37
C PRO A 2 -32.24 -26.26 -36.01
N SER A 3 -31.93 -27.56 -36.01
CA SER A 3 -31.77 -28.29 -34.75
C SER A 3 -30.50 -27.86 -34.02
N ALA A 4 -30.42 -28.06 -32.71
CA ALA A 4 -29.21 -27.78 -31.93
C ALA A 4 -27.96 -28.51 -32.47
N ARG A 5 -28.15 -29.65 -33.16
CA ARG A 5 -27.06 -30.37 -33.84
C ARG A 5 -26.63 -29.68 -35.13
N ASP A 6 -27.54 -29.05 -35.86
CA ASP A 6 -27.23 -28.32 -37.10
C ASP A 6 -26.49 -27.01 -36.82
N LEU A 7 -26.89 -26.31 -35.75
CA LEU A 7 -26.17 -25.15 -35.21
C LEU A 7 -24.75 -25.53 -34.77
N LYS A 8 -24.59 -26.65 -34.04
CA LYS A 8 -23.27 -27.15 -33.63
C LYS A 8 -22.39 -27.49 -34.83
N ARG A 9 -22.94 -28.15 -35.85
CA ARG A 9 -22.22 -28.49 -37.08
C ARG A 9 -21.84 -27.26 -37.91
N ALA A 10 -22.69 -26.23 -37.93
CA ALA A 10 -22.39 -24.97 -38.59
C ALA A 10 -21.26 -24.22 -37.87
N LEU A 11 -21.29 -24.16 -36.54
CA LEU A 11 -20.23 -23.58 -35.71
C LEU A 11 -18.90 -24.34 -35.85
N ASP A 12 -18.92 -25.66 -35.91
CA ASP A 12 -17.72 -26.47 -36.11
C ASP A 12 -17.10 -26.25 -37.51
N ARG A 13 -17.94 -26.01 -38.53
CA ARG A 13 -17.47 -25.64 -39.88
C ARG A 13 -16.85 -24.24 -39.92
N VAL A 14 -17.44 -23.27 -39.24
CA VAL A 14 -16.87 -21.91 -39.10
C VAL A 14 -15.51 -21.98 -38.39
N ARG A 15 -15.42 -22.75 -37.29
CA ARG A 15 -14.15 -22.99 -36.57
C ARG A 15 -13.07 -23.63 -37.44
N SER A 16 -13.45 -24.50 -38.37
CA SER A 16 -12.52 -25.16 -39.30
C SER A 16 -12.09 -24.27 -40.49
N ALA A 17 -12.84 -23.21 -40.78
CA ALA A 17 -12.59 -22.30 -41.90
C ALA A 17 -11.72 -21.08 -41.52
N ILE A 18 -11.48 -20.86 -40.22
CA ILE A 18 -10.54 -19.84 -39.74
C ILE A 18 -9.11 -20.36 -40.00
N PRO A 19 -8.27 -19.64 -40.76
CA PRO A 19 -6.93 -20.11 -41.15
C PRO A 19 -6.08 -20.50 -39.95
N ALA A 20 -5.51 -21.70 -40.01
CA ALA A 20 -4.53 -22.18 -39.04
C ALA A 20 -3.33 -21.23 -38.96
N GLN A 21 -3.13 -20.65 -37.78
CA GLN A 21 -1.88 -20.07 -37.29
C GLN A 21 -1.28 -18.91 -38.10
N ARG A 22 -1.84 -17.69 -37.90
CA ARG A 22 -0.93 -16.63 -37.45
C ARG A 22 -0.50 -17.04 -36.05
N LYS A 23 0.76 -17.47 -35.88
CA LYS A 23 1.37 -17.69 -34.57
C LYS A 23 1.21 -16.39 -33.76
N LEU A 24 0.15 -16.32 -32.94
CA LEU A 24 0.14 -15.44 -31.79
C LEU A 24 1.32 -15.91 -30.95
N GLU A 25 2.35 -15.07 -30.84
CA GLU A 25 3.48 -15.26 -29.91
C GLU A 25 2.90 -15.25 -28.48
N GLY A 26 2.37 -16.40 -28.05
CA GLY A 26 1.69 -16.56 -26.77
C GLY A 26 2.64 -16.59 -25.57
N ASP A 27 3.93 -16.30 -25.73
CA ASP A 27 4.97 -16.64 -24.76
C ASP A 27 5.72 -15.41 -24.22
N ARG A 28 4.98 -14.34 -23.93
CA ARG A 28 5.53 -13.15 -23.23
C ARG A 28 5.34 -13.19 -21.72
N ARG A 29 4.60 -14.15 -21.15
CA ARG A 29 4.36 -14.18 -19.70
C ARG A 29 5.54 -14.84 -18.98
N ASN A 30 6.28 -14.05 -18.19
CA ASN A 30 7.30 -14.58 -17.29
C ASN A 30 6.65 -15.18 -16.02
N ILE A 31 5.94 -16.29 -16.20
CA ILE A 31 5.32 -17.05 -15.12
C ILE A 31 6.17 -18.29 -14.87
N ARG A 32 6.65 -18.43 -13.64
CA ARG A 32 7.31 -19.64 -13.15
C ARG A 32 6.70 -20.01 -11.80
N LEU A 33 5.90 -21.07 -11.77
CA LEU A 33 5.32 -21.59 -10.52
C LEU A 33 6.40 -22.29 -9.69
N GLY A 34 6.27 -22.25 -8.37
CA GLY A 34 7.23 -22.82 -7.43
C GLY A 34 7.47 -21.92 -6.21
N LEU A 35 7.89 -22.50 -5.09
CA LEU A 35 8.09 -21.77 -3.84
C LEU A 35 9.57 -21.52 -3.51
N GLU A 36 10.48 -22.16 -4.23
CA GLU A 36 11.90 -22.24 -3.89
C GLU A 36 12.62 -20.89 -3.99
N ARG A 37 12.31 -20.11 -5.05
CA ARG A 37 12.87 -18.75 -5.25
C ARG A 37 12.29 -17.77 -4.24
N ILE A 38 10.96 -17.67 -4.18
CA ILE A 38 10.26 -16.75 -3.29
C ILE A 38 10.61 -16.99 -1.81
N THR A 39 10.71 -18.24 -1.37
CA THR A 39 11.06 -18.58 0.03
C THR A 39 12.45 -18.06 0.42
N ARG A 40 13.38 -17.96 -0.54
CA ARG A 40 14.72 -17.36 -0.33
C ARG A 40 14.66 -15.84 -0.33
N ALA A 41 13.78 -15.25 -1.14
CA ALA A 41 13.58 -13.81 -1.24
C ALA A 41 12.89 -13.21 0.00
N ILE A 42 11.96 -13.93 0.63
CA ILE A 42 11.23 -13.44 1.81
C ILE A 42 12.02 -13.55 3.11
N GLN A 43 11.60 -12.80 4.11
CA GLN A 43 12.11 -12.94 5.48
C GLN A 43 11.53 -14.20 6.14
N LYS A 44 12.34 -14.91 6.93
CA LYS A 44 11.86 -16.09 7.67
C LYS A 44 10.82 -15.72 8.74
N GLU A 45 10.92 -14.54 9.31
CA GLU A 45 10.00 -14.05 10.33
C GLU A 45 8.81 -13.35 9.65
N GLN A 46 7.60 -13.80 9.98
CA GLN A 46 6.34 -13.18 9.59
C GLN A 46 5.64 -12.68 10.87
N THR A 47 5.50 -11.36 11.02
CA THR A 47 4.97 -10.73 12.25
C THR A 47 3.45 -10.48 12.22
N TRP A 48 2.81 -10.85 11.12
CA TRP A 48 1.40 -10.59 10.82
C TRP A 48 0.65 -11.89 10.51
N MET A 49 -0.65 -11.90 10.76
CA MET A 49 -1.52 -13.04 10.49
C MET A 49 -2.15 -12.92 9.11
N GLY A 50 -1.99 -13.95 8.27
CA GLY A 50 -2.46 -13.96 6.90
C GLY A 50 -3.93 -14.36 6.72
N ILE A 51 -4.63 -13.64 5.84
CA ILE A 51 -5.93 -14.03 5.27
C ILE A 51 -5.69 -14.32 3.80
N HIS A 52 -5.79 -15.57 3.39
CA HIS A 52 -5.36 -15.99 2.06
C HIS A 52 -6.56 -16.32 1.16
N VAL A 53 -6.71 -15.62 0.05
CA VAL A 53 -7.90 -15.72 -0.81
C VAL A 53 -7.53 -16.27 -2.18
N ALA A 54 -8.02 -17.47 -2.51
CA ALA A 54 -7.89 -18.10 -3.81
C ALA A 54 -9.26 -18.25 -4.51
N GLY A 55 -9.21 -18.69 -5.77
CA GLY A 55 -10.36 -18.90 -6.63
C GLY A 55 -10.08 -18.50 -8.08
N THR A 56 -11.06 -18.69 -8.94
CA THR A 56 -11.01 -18.19 -10.33
C THR A 56 -11.54 -16.76 -10.35
N ASN A 57 -12.78 -16.54 -9.90
CA ASN A 57 -13.41 -15.22 -9.83
C ASN A 57 -13.78 -14.86 -8.38
N GLY A 58 -13.81 -13.55 -8.07
CA GLY A 58 -14.24 -13.04 -6.75
C GLY A 58 -13.12 -12.75 -5.74
N LYS A 59 -11.90 -13.23 -5.98
CA LYS A 59 -10.72 -13.01 -5.10
C LYS A 59 -10.50 -11.55 -4.67
N GLY A 60 -10.23 -10.66 -5.62
CA GLY A 60 -10.05 -9.23 -5.35
C GLY A 60 -11.28 -8.55 -4.72
N SER A 61 -12.49 -8.99 -5.06
CA SER A 61 -13.72 -8.49 -4.42
C SER A 61 -13.80 -8.88 -2.95
N ILE A 62 -13.51 -10.14 -2.62
CA ILE A 62 -13.44 -10.63 -1.23
C ILE A 62 -12.34 -9.90 -0.45
N CYS A 63 -11.16 -9.69 -1.05
CA CYS A 63 -10.09 -8.94 -0.41
C CYS A 63 -10.50 -7.49 -0.12
N THR A 64 -11.22 -6.86 -1.06
CA THR A 64 -11.75 -5.50 -0.88
C THR A 64 -12.80 -5.48 0.23
N LEU A 65 -13.76 -6.41 0.22
CA LEU A 65 -14.79 -6.53 1.25
C LEU A 65 -14.18 -6.71 2.65
N LEU A 66 -13.21 -7.62 2.79
CA LEU A 66 -12.44 -7.79 4.03
C LEU A 66 -11.75 -6.49 4.45
N SER A 67 -11.08 -5.78 3.54
CA SER A 67 -10.44 -4.49 3.86
C SER A 67 -11.44 -3.46 4.42
N TYR A 68 -12.65 -3.40 3.86
CA TYR A 68 -13.72 -2.54 4.36
C TYR A 68 -14.22 -2.98 5.74
N MET A 69 -14.42 -4.29 5.98
CA MET A 69 -14.82 -4.82 7.29
C MET A 69 -13.78 -4.51 8.37
N PHE A 70 -12.49 -4.76 8.08
CA PHE A 70 -11.40 -4.43 8.99
C PHE A 70 -11.34 -2.93 9.29
N LYS A 71 -11.54 -2.09 8.26
CA LYS A 71 -11.58 -0.64 8.44
C LYS A 71 -12.76 -0.19 9.30
N GLN A 72 -13.94 -0.77 9.10
CA GLN A 72 -15.14 -0.47 9.88
C GLN A 72 -14.95 -0.79 11.37
N CYS A 73 -14.26 -1.88 11.69
CA CYS A 73 -13.91 -2.27 13.07
C CYS A 73 -12.64 -1.60 13.62
N GLY A 74 -11.99 -0.69 12.88
CA GLY A 74 -10.74 -0.05 13.32
C GLY A 74 -9.54 -0.99 13.44
N VAL A 75 -9.56 -2.13 12.75
CA VAL A 75 -8.49 -3.13 12.78
C VAL A 75 -7.42 -2.80 11.73
N GLY A 76 -6.18 -2.63 12.19
CA GLY A 76 -5.03 -2.37 11.34
C GLY A 76 -4.70 -3.56 10.42
N HIS A 77 -4.66 -3.32 9.11
CA HIS A 77 -4.45 -4.35 8.10
C HIS A 77 -3.64 -3.86 6.89
N GLY A 78 -3.03 -4.81 6.20
CA GLY A 78 -2.44 -4.64 4.87
C GLY A 78 -3.19 -5.49 3.85
N VAL A 79 -3.19 -5.07 2.60
CA VAL A 79 -3.81 -5.79 1.49
C VAL A 79 -2.82 -5.91 0.34
N PHE A 80 -2.71 -7.10 -0.23
CA PHE A 80 -1.98 -7.37 -1.47
C PHE A 80 -2.96 -7.98 -2.49
N THR A 81 -3.14 -7.31 -3.63
CA THR A 81 -4.08 -7.71 -4.71
C THR A 81 -3.41 -7.67 -6.08
N SER A 82 -3.80 -8.56 -6.98
CA SER A 82 -3.20 -8.69 -8.31
C SER A 82 -4.20 -9.09 -9.41
N PRO A 83 -4.03 -8.62 -10.66
CA PRO A 83 -3.05 -7.63 -11.10
C PRO A 83 -3.47 -6.21 -10.67
N SER A 84 -2.51 -5.31 -10.55
CA SER A 84 -2.79 -3.90 -10.24
C SER A 84 -3.10 -3.09 -11.50
N LEU A 85 -4.22 -2.37 -11.49
CA LEU A 85 -4.64 -1.50 -12.60
C LEU A 85 -3.90 -0.15 -12.65
N PHE A 86 -3.13 0.21 -11.63
CA PHE A 86 -2.44 1.52 -11.55
C PHE A 86 -0.92 1.40 -11.39
N GLY A 87 -0.38 0.18 -11.53
CA GLY A 87 1.05 -0.12 -11.36
C GLY A 87 1.36 -0.99 -10.14
N ALA A 88 2.53 -1.64 -10.16
CA ALA A 88 2.90 -2.66 -9.17
C ALA A 88 2.80 -2.18 -7.71
N ARG A 89 3.21 -0.93 -7.41
CA ARG A 89 3.09 -0.36 -6.06
C ARG A 89 1.65 -0.30 -5.54
N GLN A 90 0.69 -0.07 -6.41
CA GLN A 90 -0.73 0.04 -6.08
C GLN A 90 -1.38 -1.33 -5.79
N SER A 91 -0.66 -2.44 -6.00
CA SER A 91 -1.06 -3.76 -5.50
C SER A 91 -1.04 -3.83 -3.97
N ILE A 92 -0.30 -2.94 -3.29
CA ILE A 92 -0.12 -2.96 -1.83
C ILE A 92 -0.81 -1.75 -1.21
N THR A 93 -1.75 -2.02 -0.29
CA THR A 93 -2.37 -0.98 0.55
C THR A 93 -2.23 -1.29 2.03
N ILE A 94 -2.20 -0.24 2.85
CA ILE A 94 -2.18 -0.29 4.31
C ILE A 94 -3.34 0.56 4.81
N ASN A 95 -4.31 -0.08 5.46
CA ASN A 95 -5.55 0.57 5.91
C ASN A 95 -6.27 1.36 4.79
N GLY A 96 -6.27 0.82 3.57
CA GLY A 96 -6.87 1.43 2.39
C GLY A 96 -6.10 2.61 1.80
N MET A 97 -4.81 2.77 2.13
CA MET A 97 -3.90 3.75 1.50
C MET A 97 -2.77 3.05 0.75
N TYR A 98 -2.44 3.53 -0.44
CA TYR A 98 -1.29 3.01 -1.20
C TYR A 98 0.00 3.26 -0.46
N VAL A 99 0.92 2.29 -0.55
CA VAL A 99 2.29 2.48 -0.08
C VAL A 99 2.94 3.66 -0.80
N ASN A 100 3.72 4.47 -0.09
CA ASN A 100 4.44 5.57 -0.70
C ASN A 100 5.60 5.06 -1.56
N GLN A 101 5.90 5.77 -2.65
CA GLN A 101 6.88 5.37 -3.67
C GLN A 101 8.22 4.92 -3.08
N ARG A 102 8.80 5.72 -2.18
CA ARG A 102 10.12 5.43 -1.62
C ARG A 102 10.17 4.22 -0.71
N LEU A 103 9.10 3.94 0.05
CA LEU A 103 9.06 2.71 0.86
C LEU A 103 9.05 1.50 -0.09
N TYR A 104 8.24 1.56 -1.13
CA TYR A 104 8.17 0.52 -2.15
C TYR A 104 9.52 0.27 -2.83
N GLU A 105 10.18 1.32 -3.33
CA GLU A 105 11.52 1.26 -3.94
C GLU A 105 12.55 0.65 -2.97
N SER A 106 12.60 1.12 -1.72
CA SER A 106 13.54 0.59 -0.74
C SER A 106 13.31 -0.89 -0.42
N GLU A 107 12.07 -1.34 -0.44
CA GLU A 107 11.78 -2.76 -0.20
C GLU A 107 12.07 -3.62 -1.44
N ILE A 108 11.92 -3.10 -2.66
CA ILE A 108 12.41 -3.77 -3.89
C ILE A 108 13.91 -4.03 -3.77
N GLU A 109 14.70 -3.00 -3.48
CA GLU A 109 16.16 -3.11 -3.34
C GLU A 109 16.54 -4.14 -2.28
N ASN A 110 15.82 -4.15 -1.15
CA ASN A 110 16.03 -5.12 -0.08
C ASN A 110 15.71 -6.56 -0.51
N VAL A 111 14.61 -6.78 -1.25
CA VAL A 111 14.25 -8.10 -1.79
C VAL A 111 15.32 -8.58 -2.75
N GLN A 112 15.65 -7.76 -3.76
CA GLN A 112 16.61 -8.12 -4.80
C GLN A 112 17.99 -8.42 -4.19
N SER A 113 18.48 -7.55 -3.31
CA SER A 113 19.75 -7.74 -2.61
C SER A 113 19.76 -9.02 -1.76
N ARG A 114 18.64 -9.35 -1.11
CA ARG A 114 18.52 -10.58 -0.33
C ARG A 114 18.51 -11.81 -1.23
N PHE A 115 17.73 -11.78 -2.30
CA PHE A 115 17.64 -12.88 -3.25
C PHE A 115 18.99 -13.13 -3.93
N HIS A 116 19.68 -12.09 -4.42
CA HIS A 116 21.02 -12.21 -5.01
C HIS A 116 22.00 -12.90 -4.06
N ARG A 117 22.02 -12.52 -2.77
CA ARG A 117 22.87 -13.18 -1.77
C ARG A 117 22.47 -14.63 -1.51
N ALA A 118 21.18 -14.94 -1.52
CA ALA A 118 20.67 -16.27 -1.24
C ALA A 118 20.72 -17.22 -2.46
N ALA A 119 20.74 -16.66 -3.67
CA ALA A 119 20.80 -17.39 -4.94
C ALA A 119 22.24 -17.57 -5.43
N SER A 120 23.22 -16.82 -4.89
CA SER A 120 24.63 -16.97 -5.24
C SER A 120 25.12 -18.40 -4.97
N GLY A 121 25.49 -19.11 -6.04
CA GLY A 121 25.95 -20.50 -5.98
C GLY A 121 24.84 -21.53 -5.73
N TRP A 122 23.57 -21.12 -5.72
CA TRP A 122 22.42 -22.02 -5.62
C TRP A 122 21.92 -22.38 -7.01
N THR A 123 21.65 -23.67 -7.24
CA THR A 123 20.94 -24.17 -8.42
C THR A 123 19.73 -24.99 -7.99
N PHE A 124 18.75 -25.11 -8.88
CA PHE A 124 17.67 -26.09 -8.68
C PHE A 124 18.22 -27.51 -8.59
N GLN A 125 17.44 -28.43 -8.01
CA GLN A 125 17.82 -29.85 -7.99
C GLN A 125 18.05 -30.42 -9.40
N THR A 126 17.41 -29.82 -10.41
CA THR A 126 17.58 -30.12 -11.83
C THR A 126 18.90 -29.58 -12.41
N GLY A 127 19.68 -28.82 -11.65
CA GLY A 127 20.92 -28.17 -12.10
C GLY A 127 20.69 -26.83 -12.81
N GLU A 128 19.45 -26.39 -13.00
CA GLU A 128 19.13 -25.11 -13.63
C GLU A 128 19.52 -23.92 -12.72
N ASP A 129 20.07 -22.87 -13.33
CA ASP A 129 20.28 -21.58 -12.67
C ASP A 129 18.93 -20.97 -12.26
N PRO A 130 18.77 -20.51 -11.01
CA PRO A 130 17.52 -19.95 -10.56
C PRO A 130 17.06 -18.71 -11.32
N GLY A 131 17.98 -18.00 -11.97
CA GLY A 131 17.72 -16.72 -12.62
C GLY A 131 17.21 -15.66 -11.63
N GLU A 132 16.55 -14.63 -12.17
CA GLU A 132 15.90 -13.59 -11.38
C GLU A 132 14.52 -14.00 -10.86
N LEU A 133 14.01 -13.27 -9.87
CA LEU A 133 12.61 -13.39 -9.47
C LEU A 133 11.69 -12.98 -10.62
N THR A 134 10.60 -13.72 -10.80
CA THR A 134 9.51 -13.27 -11.68
C THR A 134 8.89 -11.97 -11.12
N PRO A 135 8.23 -11.15 -11.95
CA PRO A 135 7.58 -9.92 -11.48
C PRO A 135 6.61 -10.17 -10.31
N PHE A 136 5.83 -11.26 -10.37
CA PHE A 136 4.88 -11.61 -9.32
C PHE A 136 5.56 -12.09 -8.03
N GLU A 137 6.65 -12.86 -8.11
CA GLU A 137 7.45 -13.23 -6.93
C GLU A 137 8.08 -12.00 -6.27
N LEU A 138 8.60 -11.05 -7.06
CA LEU A 138 9.15 -9.80 -6.56
C LEU A 138 8.07 -8.98 -5.83
N ASP A 139 6.92 -8.74 -6.47
CA ASP A 139 5.82 -7.97 -5.88
C ASP A 139 5.30 -8.62 -4.59
N THR A 140 5.18 -9.94 -4.56
CA THR A 140 4.79 -10.70 -3.37
C THR A 140 5.80 -10.54 -2.23
N ALA A 141 7.10 -10.68 -2.53
CA ALA A 141 8.15 -10.52 -1.53
C ALA A 141 8.18 -9.09 -0.96
N VAL A 142 7.98 -8.08 -1.83
CA VAL A 142 7.88 -6.67 -1.43
C VAL A 142 6.68 -6.45 -0.53
N ALA A 143 5.50 -7.00 -0.86
CA ALA A 143 4.31 -6.90 -0.03
C ALA A 143 4.54 -7.45 1.38
N PHE A 144 5.12 -8.65 1.50
CA PHE A 144 5.40 -9.27 2.80
C PHE A 144 6.40 -8.46 3.63
N ARG A 145 7.43 -7.92 2.98
CA ARG A 145 8.40 -7.03 3.64
C ARG A 145 7.75 -5.73 4.10
N VAL A 146 6.89 -5.12 3.29
CA VAL A 146 6.15 -3.92 3.68
C VAL A 146 5.26 -4.20 4.90
N PHE A 147 4.55 -5.33 4.92
CA PHE A 147 3.72 -5.71 6.07
C PHE A 147 4.55 -5.89 7.34
N ASN A 148 5.71 -6.56 7.25
CA ASN A 148 6.66 -6.69 8.35
C ASN A 148 7.24 -5.33 8.79
N ALA A 149 7.70 -4.51 7.86
CA ALA A 149 8.34 -3.22 8.13
C ALA A 149 7.38 -2.23 8.81
N LEU A 150 6.11 -2.27 8.43
CA LEU A 150 5.05 -1.45 8.99
C LEU A 150 4.35 -2.09 10.21
N ARG A 151 4.76 -3.31 10.60
CA ARG A 151 4.18 -4.07 11.72
C ARG A 151 2.65 -4.16 11.63
N VAL A 152 2.17 -4.48 10.44
CA VAL A 152 0.76 -4.78 10.21
C VAL A 152 0.37 -5.96 11.10
N LYS A 153 -0.86 -5.98 11.64
CA LYS A 153 -1.35 -7.14 12.42
C LYS A 153 -1.92 -8.24 11.53
N TYR A 154 -2.64 -7.85 10.49
CA TYR A 154 -3.32 -8.76 9.58
C TYR A 154 -3.02 -8.41 8.11
N GLY A 155 -2.59 -9.39 7.32
CA GLY A 155 -2.34 -9.24 5.89
C GLY A 155 -3.40 -9.99 5.09
N ILE A 156 -4.19 -9.28 4.28
CA ILE A 156 -5.14 -9.86 3.33
C ILE A 156 -4.41 -10.03 2.00
N VAL A 157 -4.30 -11.26 1.53
CA VAL A 157 -3.44 -11.63 0.41
C VAL A 157 -4.26 -12.39 -0.63
N GLU A 158 -4.41 -11.79 -1.81
CA GLU A 158 -4.97 -12.43 -2.99
C GLU A 158 -3.92 -13.33 -3.64
N VAL A 159 -4.31 -14.57 -3.97
CA VAL A 159 -3.51 -15.47 -4.81
C VAL A 159 -3.47 -14.93 -6.24
N GLY A 160 -2.28 -14.90 -6.85
CA GLY A 160 -2.12 -14.49 -8.24
C GLY A 160 -2.67 -15.54 -9.20
N MET A 161 -2.03 -16.69 -9.26
CA MET A 161 -2.42 -17.80 -10.11
C MET A 161 -2.17 -19.17 -9.45
N GLY A 162 -3.15 -20.06 -9.55
CA GLY A 162 -3.07 -21.38 -8.94
C GLY A 162 -3.39 -21.33 -7.44
N GLY A 163 -2.44 -21.74 -6.60
CA GLY A 163 -2.61 -21.84 -5.14
C GLY A 163 -1.43 -22.53 -4.46
N ALA A 164 -1.26 -23.84 -4.66
CA ALA A 164 -0.20 -24.63 -4.02
C ALA A 164 1.21 -24.08 -4.27
N SER A 165 1.50 -23.74 -5.54
CA SER A 165 2.78 -23.27 -6.04
C SER A 165 2.83 -21.76 -6.31
N ASP A 166 1.79 -21.02 -5.89
CA ASP A 166 1.73 -19.57 -6.03
C ASP A 166 2.69 -18.90 -5.03
N ALA A 167 3.35 -17.81 -5.44
CA ALA A 167 4.32 -17.09 -4.61
C ALA A 167 3.74 -16.66 -3.25
N THR A 168 2.44 -16.30 -3.20
CA THR A 168 1.78 -15.89 -1.96
C THR A 168 1.62 -17.04 -0.97
N ASN A 169 1.71 -18.28 -1.44
CA ASN A 169 1.66 -19.47 -0.59
C ASN A 169 2.96 -19.70 0.22
N ALA A 170 4.02 -18.92 -0.05
CA ALA A 170 5.19 -18.79 0.82
C ALA A 170 4.84 -18.14 2.18
N MET A 171 3.65 -17.55 2.31
CA MET A 171 3.10 -17.09 3.58
C MET A 171 2.98 -18.24 4.59
N HIS A 172 3.69 -18.12 5.70
CA HIS A 172 3.79 -19.15 6.73
C HIS A 172 2.62 -19.09 7.73
N THR A 173 2.32 -17.91 8.28
CA THR A 173 1.31 -17.75 9.32
C THR A 173 -0.02 -17.33 8.71
N LYS A 174 -1.03 -18.20 8.77
CA LYS A 174 -2.38 -17.93 8.25
C LYS A 174 -3.41 -18.07 9.37
N GLY A 175 -4.35 -17.13 9.46
CA GLY A 175 -5.48 -17.17 10.37
C GLY A 175 -6.75 -17.74 9.73
N VAL A 176 -6.93 -17.50 8.43
CA VAL A 176 -8.05 -18.04 7.65
C VAL A 176 -7.69 -18.11 6.17
N THR A 177 -8.26 -19.08 5.47
CA THR A 177 -8.16 -19.22 4.02
C THR A 177 -9.56 -19.15 3.39
N VAL A 178 -9.64 -18.68 2.15
CA VAL A 178 -10.92 -18.54 1.43
C VAL A 178 -10.75 -19.07 0.01
N ILE A 179 -11.66 -19.94 -0.42
CA ILE A 179 -11.77 -20.42 -1.79
C ILE A 179 -13.09 -19.89 -2.38
N SER A 180 -12.96 -18.86 -3.22
CA SER A 180 -14.07 -18.30 -3.99
C SER A 180 -14.43 -19.18 -5.19
N LYS A 181 -15.36 -18.71 -6.04
CA LYS A 181 -15.83 -19.45 -7.22
C LYS A 181 -14.67 -19.96 -8.09
N ILE A 182 -14.70 -21.25 -8.39
CA ILE A 182 -13.77 -21.94 -9.28
C ILE A 182 -14.47 -22.18 -10.62
N GLY A 183 -13.70 -21.96 -11.69
CA GLY A 183 -14.08 -22.27 -13.05
C GLY A 183 -12.83 -22.42 -13.91
N LEU A 184 -13.04 -22.84 -15.16
CA LEU A 184 -11.97 -23.01 -16.14
C LEU A 184 -11.33 -21.66 -16.46
N ASP A 185 -10.05 -21.54 -16.11
CA ASP A 185 -9.19 -20.41 -16.43
C ASP A 185 -7.73 -20.84 -16.30
N HIS A 186 -6.83 -20.21 -17.05
CA HIS A 186 -5.39 -20.52 -17.05
C HIS A 186 -5.07 -22.02 -17.20
N GLN A 187 -5.83 -22.74 -18.05
CA GLN A 187 -5.70 -24.20 -18.23
C GLN A 187 -4.28 -24.64 -18.60
N GLU A 188 -3.55 -23.79 -19.33
CA GLU A 188 -2.14 -23.98 -19.71
C GLU A 188 -1.18 -24.15 -18.52
N TYR A 189 -1.57 -23.71 -17.32
CA TYR A 189 -0.77 -23.80 -16.10
C TYR A 189 -1.40 -24.65 -14.98
N LEU A 190 -2.74 -24.74 -14.94
CA LEU A 190 -3.47 -25.26 -13.78
C LEU A 190 -4.13 -26.63 -14.02
N GLY A 191 -4.12 -27.12 -15.26
CA GLY A 191 -4.81 -28.34 -15.68
C GLY A 191 -5.99 -28.06 -16.61
N GLU A 192 -6.48 -29.11 -17.26
CA GLU A 192 -7.55 -29.03 -18.26
C GLU A 192 -8.94 -29.23 -17.65
N THR A 193 -9.01 -29.75 -16.43
CA THR A 193 -10.26 -30.06 -15.72
C THR A 193 -10.52 -29.13 -14.54
N ILE A 194 -11.79 -28.98 -14.17
CA ILE A 194 -12.16 -28.13 -13.04
C ILE A 194 -11.65 -28.72 -11.70
N GLU A 195 -11.53 -30.04 -11.61
CA GLU A 195 -10.99 -30.78 -10.47
C GLU A 195 -9.49 -30.54 -10.29
N GLU A 196 -8.70 -30.55 -11.37
CA GLU A 196 -7.27 -30.22 -11.31
C GLU A 196 -7.07 -28.78 -10.83
N ILE A 197 -7.83 -27.84 -11.38
CA ILE A 197 -7.82 -26.43 -10.95
C ILE A 197 -8.20 -26.31 -9.47
N ALA A 198 -9.22 -27.05 -9.02
CA ALA A 198 -9.64 -27.08 -7.63
C ALA A 198 -8.55 -27.65 -6.71
N SER A 199 -7.88 -28.73 -7.11
CA SER A 199 -6.79 -29.35 -6.37
C SER A 199 -5.61 -28.38 -6.17
N VAL A 200 -5.21 -27.67 -7.24
CA VAL A 200 -4.15 -26.66 -7.14
C VAL A 200 -4.55 -25.52 -6.20
N LYS A 201 -5.80 -25.05 -6.28
CA LYS A 201 -6.31 -23.97 -5.41
C LYS A 201 -6.44 -24.41 -3.95
N ALA A 202 -6.78 -25.67 -3.69
CA ALA A 202 -6.86 -26.23 -2.34
C ALA A 202 -5.52 -26.16 -1.60
N GLY A 203 -4.39 -26.16 -2.32
CA GLY A 203 -3.04 -26.08 -1.72
C GLY A 203 -2.72 -24.80 -0.92
N ILE A 204 -3.62 -23.81 -0.91
CA ILE A 204 -3.51 -22.69 0.03
C ILE A 204 -3.93 -23.02 1.45
N MET A 205 -4.71 -24.10 1.65
CA MET A 205 -5.17 -24.54 2.96
C MET A 205 -3.98 -24.95 3.83
N ARG A 206 -4.17 -24.90 5.15
CA ARG A 206 -3.17 -25.30 6.15
C ARG A 206 -3.84 -26.10 7.26
N PRO A 207 -3.16 -27.11 7.84
CA PRO A 207 -3.69 -27.83 8.99
C PRO A 207 -4.14 -26.88 10.09
N PHE A 208 -5.31 -27.16 10.69
CA PHE A 208 -5.91 -26.38 11.78
C PHE A 208 -6.29 -24.92 11.47
N VAL A 209 -6.02 -24.41 10.26
CA VAL A 209 -6.45 -23.08 9.83
C VAL A 209 -7.81 -23.20 9.13
N PRO A 210 -8.85 -22.47 9.52
CA PRO A 210 -10.16 -22.58 8.89
C PRO A 210 -10.15 -22.17 7.41
N CYS A 211 -10.94 -22.86 6.60
CA CYS A 211 -11.16 -22.54 5.19
C CYS A 211 -12.64 -22.21 4.92
N ILE A 212 -12.90 -21.06 4.31
CA ILE A 212 -14.25 -20.68 3.84
C ILE A 212 -14.35 -21.01 2.35
N ILE A 213 -15.41 -21.70 1.95
CA ILE A 213 -15.60 -22.14 0.57
C ILE A 213 -16.96 -21.63 0.07
N ASP A 214 -16.97 -21.04 -1.12
CA ASP A 214 -18.20 -20.71 -1.84
C ASP A 214 -18.99 -22.00 -2.16
N HIS A 215 -20.15 -22.17 -1.53
CA HIS A 215 -20.99 -23.37 -1.68
C HIS A 215 -21.58 -23.51 -3.09
N THR A 216 -21.60 -22.44 -3.89
CA THR A 216 -22.17 -22.48 -5.25
C THR A 216 -21.24 -23.14 -6.26
N ASN A 217 -20.02 -23.50 -5.87
CA ASN A 217 -19.13 -24.32 -6.70
C ASN A 217 -19.80 -25.64 -7.11
N SER A 218 -19.34 -26.22 -8.23
CA SER A 218 -19.90 -27.49 -8.71
C SER A 218 -19.62 -28.63 -7.71
N VAL A 219 -20.40 -29.70 -7.78
CA VAL A 219 -20.26 -30.85 -6.86
C VAL A 219 -18.85 -31.46 -6.94
N GLU A 220 -18.26 -31.49 -8.15
CA GLU A 220 -16.92 -31.99 -8.40
C GLU A 220 -15.86 -31.15 -7.67
N VAL A 221 -16.00 -29.82 -7.74
CA VAL A 221 -15.11 -28.89 -7.03
C VAL A 221 -15.26 -29.04 -5.53
N LEU A 222 -16.50 -29.02 -5.01
CA LEU A 222 -16.76 -29.15 -3.57
C LEU A 222 -16.21 -30.47 -3.02
N ARG A 223 -16.33 -31.56 -3.77
CA ARG A 223 -15.74 -32.85 -3.41
C ARG A 223 -14.22 -32.74 -3.25
N VAL A 224 -13.51 -32.23 -4.27
CA VAL A 224 -12.05 -32.07 -4.23
C VAL A 224 -11.60 -31.20 -3.05
N LEU A 225 -12.25 -30.06 -2.84
CA LEU A 225 -11.91 -29.13 -1.77
C LEU A 225 -12.15 -29.73 -0.39
N THR A 226 -13.29 -30.40 -0.17
CA THR A 226 -13.63 -30.98 1.14
C THR A 226 -12.83 -32.24 1.46
N GLU A 227 -12.50 -33.06 0.46
CA GLU A 227 -11.60 -34.21 0.62
C GLU A 227 -10.18 -33.76 0.97
N HIS A 228 -9.64 -32.77 0.26
CA HIS A 228 -8.35 -32.16 0.61
C HIS A 228 -8.38 -31.57 2.02
N ALA A 229 -9.47 -30.88 2.37
CA ALA A 229 -9.61 -30.28 3.68
C ALA A 229 -9.54 -31.33 4.81
N ARG A 230 -10.25 -32.45 4.65
CA ARG A 230 -10.22 -33.57 5.58
C ARG A 230 -8.84 -34.23 5.66
N SER A 231 -8.16 -34.42 4.51
CA SER A 231 -6.89 -35.13 4.48
C SER A 231 -5.76 -34.39 5.20
N ILE A 232 -5.77 -33.05 5.19
CA ILE A 232 -4.77 -32.24 5.89
C ILE A 232 -5.23 -31.74 7.27
N GLY A 233 -6.47 -32.05 7.69
CA GLY A 233 -7.02 -31.61 8.97
C GLY A 233 -7.32 -30.11 9.05
N THR A 234 -7.77 -29.48 7.96
CA THR A 234 -8.29 -28.09 8.00
C THR A 234 -9.82 -28.11 8.25
N PRO A 235 -10.34 -27.33 9.22
CA PRO A 235 -11.78 -27.10 9.33
C PRO A 235 -12.26 -26.31 8.11
N TYR A 236 -13.31 -26.78 7.42
CA TYR A 236 -13.92 -26.04 6.32
C TYR A 236 -15.35 -25.60 6.66
N TYR A 237 -15.80 -24.51 6.05
CA TYR A 237 -17.13 -23.94 6.21
C TYR A 237 -17.66 -23.53 4.84
N LEU A 238 -18.89 -23.92 4.54
CA LEU A 238 -19.54 -23.57 3.29
C LEU A 238 -20.39 -22.31 3.51
N THR A 239 -20.57 -21.49 2.46
CA THR A 239 -21.35 -20.24 2.60
C THR A 239 -22.85 -20.45 2.80
N ASP A 240 -23.38 -21.64 2.54
CA ASP A 240 -24.78 -22.04 2.82
C ASP A 240 -25.04 -22.41 4.29
N ASP A 241 -24.00 -22.56 5.11
CA ASP A 241 -24.14 -22.75 6.55
C ASP A 241 -24.60 -21.47 7.28
N ALA A 242 -24.59 -20.32 6.61
CA ALA A 242 -24.87 -19.03 7.24
C ALA A 242 -25.53 -17.97 6.31
N PRO A 243 -26.57 -18.30 5.51
CA PRO A 243 -27.21 -17.36 4.61
C PRO A 243 -27.87 -16.19 5.35
N ASP A 244 -28.36 -16.45 6.56
CA ASP A 244 -29.03 -15.46 7.41
C ASP A 244 -28.12 -14.30 7.83
N LEU A 245 -26.79 -14.45 7.70
CA LEU A 245 -25.85 -13.36 7.92
C LEU A 245 -26.07 -12.19 6.97
N LEU A 246 -26.71 -12.41 5.81
CA LEU A 246 -27.07 -11.36 4.87
C LEU A 246 -28.47 -10.76 5.12
N SER A 247 -29.27 -11.34 6.02
CA SER A 247 -30.63 -10.84 6.32
C SER A 247 -30.71 -9.36 6.70
N PRO A 248 -29.70 -8.71 7.33
CA PRO A 248 -29.79 -7.29 7.64
C PRO A 248 -29.65 -6.36 6.42
N ILE A 249 -29.30 -6.89 5.24
CA ILE A 249 -29.07 -6.08 4.04
C ILE A 249 -30.39 -5.57 3.47
N ASP A 250 -30.44 -4.29 3.16
CA ASP A 250 -31.52 -3.69 2.38
C ASP A 250 -31.42 -4.13 0.90
N THR A 251 -32.10 -5.24 0.58
CA THR A 251 -32.07 -5.83 -0.76
C THR A 251 -32.72 -4.94 -1.82
N GLU A 252 -33.68 -4.10 -1.44
CA GLU A 252 -34.33 -3.13 -2.32
C GLU A 252 -33.40 -1.96 -2.66
N LYS A 253 -32.50 -1.58 -1.75
CA LYS A 253 -31.53 -0.51 -2.02
C LYS A 253 -30.33 -0.98 -2.84
N TYR A 254 -29.78 -2.16 -2.56
CA TYR A 254 -28.47 -2.54 -3.09
C TYR A 254 -28.51 -3.47 -4.31
N HIS A 255 -29.60 -4.22 -4.52
CA HIS A 255 -29.79 -5.11 -5.68
C HIS A 255 -28.55 -5.94 -6.04
N LEU A 256 -27.98 -6.63 -5.04
CA LEU A 256 -26.77 -7.43 -5.24
C LEU A 256 -27.06 -8.64 -6.14
N GLU A 257 -26.15 -8.89 -7.09
CA GLU A 257 -26.14 -10.12 -7.87
C GLU A 257 -25.74 -11.32 -7.00
N ASP A 258 -26.11 -12.53 -7.39
CA ASP A 258 -25.88 -13.72 -6.57
C ASP A 258 -24.39 -13.98 -6.29
N TYR A 259 -23.53 -13.75 -7.27
CA TYR A 259 -22.08 -13.89 -7.08
C TYR A 259 -21.53 -12.86 -6.07
N GLU A 260 -22.17 -11.70 -5.92
CA GLU A 260 -21.76 -10.68 -4.95
C GLU A 260 -22.19 -11.05 -3.55
N LYS A 261 -23.39 -11.63 -3.40
CA LYS A 261 -23.85 -12.22 -2.13
C LYS A 261 -22.88 -13.31 -1.67
N GLN A 262 -22.42 -14.17 -2.58
CA GLN A 262 -21.45 -15.22 -2.24
C GLN A 262 -20.07 -14.67 -1.87
N ASN A 263 -19.58 -13.67 -2.60
CA ASN A 263 -18.33 -12.98 -2.23
C ASN A 263 -18.44 -12.29 -0.86
N LEU A 264 -19.59 -11.69 -0.56
CA LEU A 264 -19.87 -11.06 0.72
C LEU A 264 -19.94 -12.07 1.86
N LEU A 265 -20.63 -13.21 1.67
CA LEU A 265 -20.66 -14.31 2.64
C LEU A 265 -19.27 -14.89 2.89
N CYS A 266 -18.48 -15.13 1.84
CA CYS A 266 -17.10 -15.58 1.97
C CYS A 266 -16.27 -14.62 2.84
N ALA A 267 -16.34 -13.32 2.55
CA ALA A 267 -15.62 -12.30 3.30
C ALA A 267 -16.11 -12.21 4.76
N LEU A 268 -17.43 -12.22 4.97
CA LEU A 268 -18.04 -12.07 6.28
C LEU A 268 -17.74 -13.27 7.20
N LEU A 269 -17.85 -14.49 6.68
CA LEU A 269 -17.48 -15.70 7.42
C LEU A 269 -16.00 -15.71 7.76
N ALA A 270 -15.13 -15.36 6.82
CA ALA A 270 -13.69 -15.25 7.08
C ALA A 270 -13.40 -14.21 8.18
N PHE A 271 -14.08 -13.06 8.14
CA PHE A 271 -13.99 -12.03 9.16
C PHE A 271 -14.48 -12.53 10.53
N LYS A 272 -15.66 -13.16 10.61
CA LYS A 272 -16.23 -13.69 11.85
C LYS A 272 -15.39 -14.84 12.44
N LYS A 273 -14.65 -15.62 11.64
CA LYS A 273 -13.70 -16.61 12.17
C LYS A 273 -12.51 -15.97 12.88
N LEU A 274 -12.05 -14.81 12.41
CA LEU A 274 -10.99 -14.05 13.07
C LEU A 274 -11.51 -13.24 14.26
N PHE A 275 -12.72 -12.69 14.14
CA PHE A 275 -13.31 -11.78 15.13
C PHE A 275 -14.76 -12.17 15.46
N PRO A 276 -14.99 -13.26 16.22
CA PRO A 276 -16.34 -13.76 16.48
C PRO A 276 -17.26 -12.78 17.21
N LYS A 277 -16.67 -11.86 17.99
CA LYS A 277 -17.40 -10.88 18.82
C LYS A 277 -17.56 -9.51 18.16
N MET A 278 -16.98 -9.29 16.98
CA MET A 278 -17.08 -8.00 16.29
C MET A 278 -18.30 -8.03 15.37
N GLU A 279 -19.10 -6.97 15.44
CA GLU A 279 -20.25 -6.78 14.56
C GLU A 279 -19.88 -5.90 13.36
N ILE A 280 -20.50 -6.22 12.23
CA ILE A 280 -20.33 -5.53 10.95
C ILE A 280 -21.71 -5.03 10.52
N ASP A 281 -21.84 -3.72 10.33
CA ASP A 281 -23.00 -3.15 9.66
C ASP A 281 -22.78 -3.26 8.14
N LEU A 282 -23.48 -4.24 7.54
CA LEU A 282 -23.38 -4.55 6.12
C LEU A 282 -23.95 -3.44 5.23
N ASN A 283 -24.99 -2.73 5.68
CA ASN A 283 -25.55 -1.62 4.90
C ASN A 283 -24.56 -0.46 4.83
N GLN A 284 -23.94 -0.12 5.96
CA GLN A 284 -22.89 0.91 5.98
C GLN A 284 -21.70 0.52 5.09
N LEU A 285 -21.31 -0.76 5.09
CA LEU A 285 -20.25 -1.29 4.24
C LEU A 285 -20.61 -1.16 2.76
N LEU A 286 -21.81 -1.60 2.36
CA LEU A 286 -22.29 -1.58 0.97
C LEU A 286 -22.51 -0.15 0.45
N GLU A 287 -22.85 0.80 1.32
CA GLU A 287 -22.97 2.21 0.96
C GLU A 287 -21.64 2.83 0.49
N LYS A 288 -20.49 2.26 0.91
CA LYS A 288 -19.17 2.63 0.39
C LYS A 288 -18.85 2.02 -0.99
N ARG A 289 -19.75 1.18 -1.52
CA ARG A 289 -19.66 0.46 -2.79
C ARG A 289 -18.36 -0.33 -2.93
N PRO A 290 -18.04 -1.29 -2.05
CA PRO A 290 -16.71 -1.87 -1.85
C PRO A 290 -16.22 -2.79 -3.00
N TYR A 291 -16.24 -2.29 -4.24
CA TYR A 291 -15.77 -2.99 -5.43
C TYR A 291 -14.31 -2.63 -5.73
N PRO A 292 -13.44 -3.58 -6.10
CA PRO A 292 -12.11 -3.23 -6.59
C PRO A 292 -12.22 -2.46 -7.92
N PRO A 293 -11.23 -1.61 -8.26
CA PRO A 293 -11.20 -0.91 -9.54
C PRO A 293 -11.33 -1.90 -10.71
N GLY A 294 -12.06 -1.50 -11.76
CA GLY A 294 -12.34 -2.37 -12.91
C GLY A 294 -13.31 -3.52 -12.63
N ARG A 295 -14.08 -3.50 -11.53
CA ARG A 295 -15.23 -4.40 -11.28
C ARG A 295 -16.48 -3.58 -11.04
N LYS A 296 -17.42 -3.63 -11.98
CA LYS A 296 -18.60 -2.75 -12.01
C LYS A 296 -18.29 -1.30 -11.65
N ASP A 297 -17.15 -0.80 -12.14
CA ASP A 297 -16.67 0.54 -11.84
C ASP A 297 -17.34 1.55 -12.77
N LEU A 298 -17.51 2.78 -12.29
CA LEU A 298 -18.11 3.86 -13.06
C LEU A 298 -17.07 4.97 -13.26
N ILE A 299 -16.80 5.27 -14.53
CA ILE A 299 -15.85 6.32 -14.92
C ILE A 299 -16.55 7.45 -15.67
N SER A 300 -15.93 8.63 -15.67
CA SER A 300 -16.28 9.75 -16.54
C SER A 300 -15.23 9.90 -17.63
N VAL A 301 -15.66 10.20 -18.85
CA VAL A 301 -14.79 10.41 -20.04
C VAL A 301 -15.06 11.76 -20.71
N ARG A 302 -15.64 12.72 -19.96
CA ARG A 302 -16.08 14.01 -20.51
C ARG A 302 -14.98 14.72 -21.30
N ASP A 303 -13.77 14.77 -20.75
CA ASP A 303 -12.68 15.52 -21.37
C ASP A 303 -12.06 14.76 -22.55
N LEU A 304 -11.95 13.41 -22.44
CA LEU A 304 -11.48 12.55 -23.54
C LEU A 304 -12.38 12.67 -24.78
N THR A 305 -13.66 12.95 -24.57
CA THR A 305 -14.68 12.99 -25.62
C THR A 305 -15.10 14.42 -25.96
N ASN A 306 -14.32 15.44 -25.58
CA ASN A 306 -14.63 16.85 -25.83
C ASN A 306 -16.05 17.28 -25.41
N GLY A 307 -16.56 16.69 -24.33
CA GLY A 307 -17.89 16.95 -23.80
C GLY A 307 -19.03 16.21 -24.49
N LEU A 308 -18.77 15.31 -25.44
CA LEU A 308 -19.82 14.48 -26.09
C LEU A 308 -20.66 13.69 -25.09
N ARG A 309 -20.08 13.32 -23.96
CA ARG A 309 -20.75 12.52 -22.94
C ARG A 309 -20.52 13.03 -21.53
N GLU A 310 -21.61 13.23 -20.79
CA GLU A 310 -21.58 13.54 -19.36
C GLU A 310 -21.90 12.33 -18.47
N GLN A 311 -22.66 11.36 -19.01
CA GLN A 311 -23.02 10.16 -18.27
C GLN A 311 -21.85 9.20 -18.07
N SER A 312 -21.82 8.56 -16.91
CA SER A 312 -20.78 7.60 -16.57
C SER A 312 -20.80 6.37 -17.46
N ILE A 313 -19.64 5.74 -17.62
CA ILE A 313 -19.42 4.52 -18.38
C ILE A 313 -19.13 3.38 -17.40
N LEU A 314 -19.73 2.22 -17.65
CA LEU A 314 -19.50 1.02 -16.86
C LEU A 314 -18.22 0.31 -17.33
N VAL A 315 -17.39 -0.08 -16.37
CA VAL A 315 -16.13 -0.78 -16.63
C VAL A 315 -16.07 -2.06 -15.81
N ASP A 316 -15.89 -3.20 -16.48
CA ASP A 316 -15.73 -4.48 -15.81
C ASP A 316 -14.73 -5.39 -16.54
N GLY A 317 -13.71 -5.88 -15.83
CA GLY A 317 -12.66 -6.74 -16.40
C GLY A 317 -13.06 -8.21 -16.58
N ALA A 318 -14.32 -8.52 -16.85
CA ALA A 318 -14.78 -9.86 -17.19
C ALA A 318 -14.01 -10.38 -18.42
N HIS A 319 -13.27 -11.48 -18.25
CA HIS A 319 -12.32 -11.98 -19.27
C HIS A 319 -12.32 -13.51 -19.42
N ASN A 320 -13.22 -14.19 -18.71
CA ASN A 320 -13.48 -15.62 -18.77
C ASN A 320 -15.01 -15.84 -18.81
N VAL A 321 -15.44 -17.07 -19.08
CA VAL A 321 -16.86 -17.37 -19.36
C VAL A 321 -17.73 -17.03 -18.15
N LEU A 322 -17.30 -17.39 -16.94
CA LEU A 322 -18.02 -17.07 -15.70
C LEU A 322 -18.19 -15.55 -15.50
N GLY A 323 -17.14 -14.77 -15.76
CA GLY A 323 -17.18 -13.32 -15.65
C GLY A 323 -18.08 -12.69 -16.71
N ALA A 324 -18.02 -13.18 -17.94
CA ALA A 324 -18.87 -12.70 -19.05
C ALA A 324 -20.35 -13.00 -18.77
N GLN A 325 -20.68 -14.17 -18.23
CA GLN A 325 -22.04 -14.52 -17.83
C GLN A 325 -22.57 -13.63 -16.72
N ALA A 326 -21.75 -13.37 -15.69
CA ALA A 326 -22.11 -12.47 -14.59
C ALA A 326 -22.33 -11.03 -15.08
N LEU A 327 -21.45 -10.52 -15.96
CA LEU A 327 -21.60 -9.20 -16.56
C LEU A 327 -22.83 -9.12 -17.47
N SER A 328 -23.06 -10.13 -18.31
CA SER A 328 -24.24 -10.20 -19.18
C SER A 328 -25.53 -10.18 -18.37
N THR A 329 -25.59 -10.95 -17.27
CA THR A 329 -26.74 -10.96 -16.36
C THR A 329 -26.98 -9.58 -15.76
N TYR A 330 -25.94 -8.95 -15.21
CA TYR A 330 -26.03 -7.61 -14.64
C TYR A 330 -26.47 -6.56 -15.68
N VAL A 331 -25.86 -6.56 -16.87
CA VAL A 331 -26.20 -5.59 -17.92
C VAL A 331 -27.64 -5.78 -18.39
N ASN A 332 -28.11 -7.01 -18.58
CA ASN A 332 -29.46 -7.29 -19.03
C ASN A 332 -30.53 -6.99 -17.97
N ASN A 333 -30.22 -7.16 -16.69
CA ASN A 333 -31.18 -6.94 -15.60
C ASN A 333 -31.22 -5.49 -15.12
N GLN A 334 -30.08 -4.79 -15.12
CA GLN A 334 -29.92 -3.51 -14.41
C GLN A 334 -29.58 -2.32 -15.32
N ILE A 335 -29.03 -2.55 -16.51
CA ILE A 335 -28.50 -1.48 -17.36
C ILE A 335 -29.32 -1.31 -18.64
N ARG A 336 -29.64 -2.42 -19.32
CA ARG A 336 -30.39 -2.42 -20.56
C ARG A 336 -31.85 -2.05 -20.30
N GLN A 337 -32.37 -1.10 -21.05
CA GLN A 337 -33.78 -0.72 -21.02
C GLN A 337 -34.48 -1.32 -22.24
N ALA A 338 -35.36 -2.31 -22.01
CA ALA A 338 -36.07 -3.03 -23.07
C ALA A 338 -35.13 -3.54 -24.19
N ASP A 339 -35.44 -3.21 -25.44
CA ASP A 339 -34.65 -3.59 -26.62
C ASP A 339 -33.61 -2.54 -27.04
N GLU A 340 -33.32 -1.55 -26.19
CA GLU A 340 -32.32 -0.53 -26.51
C GLU A 340 -30.91 -1.15 -26.68
N PRO A 341 -30.14 -0.65 -27.66
CA PRO A 341 -28.81 -1.17 -27.96
C PRO A 341 -27.83 -0.79 -26.86
N VAL A 342 -26.97 -1.73 -26.51
CA VAL A 342 -25.82 -1.50 -25.64
C VAL A 342 -24.58 -1.34 -26.50
N THR A 343 -23.75 -0.33 -26.21
CA THR A 343 -22.47 -0.14 -26.89
C THR A 343 -21.35 -0.76 -26.06
N TRP A 344 -20.63 -1.70 -26.65
CA TRP A 344 -19.57 -2.46 -26.01
C TRP A 344 -18.20 -2.08 -26.59
N ILE A 345 -17.24 -1.81 -25.72
CA ILE A 345 -15.81 -1.71 -26.08
C ILE A 345 -15.09 -2.86 -25.39
N MET A 346 -14.44 -3.71 -26.16
CA MET A 346 -13.88 -4.96 -25.64
C MET A 346 -12.49 -5.20 -26.19
N SER A 347 -11.64 -5.78 -25.35
CA SER A 347 -10.38 -6.38 -25.78
C SER A 347 -10.12 -7.65 -24.98
N LEU A 348 -9.42 -8.62 -25.55
CA LEU A 348 -9.05 -9.86 -24.86
C LEU A 348 -7.54 -10.03 -24.94
N SER A 349 -6.94 -10.62 -23.90
CA SER A 349 -5.56 -11.07 -23.98
C SER A 349 -5.43 -12.32 -24.85
N ALA A 350 -4.39 -12.35 -25.68
CA ALA A 350 -4.04 -13.53 -26.45
C ALA A 350 -3.82 -14.73 -25.53
N SER A 351 -4.36 -15.88 -25.95
CA SER A 351 -4.31 -17.15 -25.22
C SER A 351 -4.62 -18.28 -26.21
N LYS A 352 -4.00 -19.45 -26.00
CA LYS A 352 -4.24 -20.64 -26.84
C LYS A 352 -5.55 -21.35 -26.50
N THR A 353 -6.06 -21.20 -25.27
CA THR A 353 -7.20 -21.96 -24.75
C THR A 353 -8.45 -21.11 -24.53
N LYS A 354 -8.33 -19.77 -24.54
CA LYS A 354 -9.46 -18.89 -24.27
C LYS A 354 -10.51 -18.94 -25.40
N PRO A 355 -11.81 -19.20 -25.08
CA PRO A 355 -12.86 -19.32 -26.09
C PRO A 355 -13.38 -17.94 -26.53
N PHE A 356 -12.63 -17.22 -27.36
CA PHE A 356 -12.94 -15.82 -27.74
C PHE A 356 -14.37 -15.64 -28.28
N ALA A 357 -14.81 -16.47 -29.23
CA ALA A 357 -16.16 -16.39 -29.80
C ALA A 357 -17.24 -16.53 -28.73
N SER A 358 -17.13 -17.53 -27.86
CA SER A 358 -18.09 -17.76 -26.78
C SER A 358 -18.18 -16.58 -25.80
N LEU A 359 -17.05 -15.90 -25.50
CA LEU A 359 -17.05 -14.72 -24.63
C LEU A 359 -17.81 -13.56 -25.26
N ILE A 360 -17.58 -13.31 -26.56
CA ILE A 360 -18.25 -12.24 -27.32
C ILE A 360 -19.75 -12.55 -27.45
N GLU A 361 -20.11 -13.78 -27.84
CA GLU A 361 -21.48 -14.28 -27.94
C GLU A 361 -22.26 -14.20 -26.62
N THR A 362 -21.59 -14.36 -25.49
CA THR A 362 -22.24 -14.29 -24.16
C THR A 362 -22.70 -12.86 -23.82
N LEU A 363 -22.02 -11.85 -24.34
CA LEU A 363 -22.23 -10.45 -23.97
C LEU A 363 -23.16 -9.72 -24.95
N ILE A 364 -22.96 -9.95 -26.25
CA ILE A 364 -23.54 -9.12 -27.32
C ILE A 364 -24.88 -9.68 -27.79
N LYS A 365 -25.87 -8.80 -27.98
CA LYS A 365 -27.14 -9.11 -28.65
C LYS A 365 -27.20 -8.53 -30.07
N PRO A 366 -28.07 -9.01 -30.98
CA PRO A 366 -28.10 -8.56 -32.38
C PRO A 366 -28.28 -7.05 -32.60
N GLN A 367 -28.99 -6.38 -31.69
CA GLN A 367 -29.21 -4.93 -31.72
C GLN A 367 -28.02 -4.09 -31.20
N ASP A 368 -27.05 -4.70 -30.52
CA ASP A 368 -25.97 -3.98 -29.84
C ASP A 368 -24.99 -3.34 -30.82
N ARG A 369 -24.05 -2.54 -30.28
CA ARG A 369 -22.94 -1.97 -31.03
C ARG A 369 -21.64 -2.45 -30.41
N PHE A 370 -20.63 -2.72 -31.22
CA PHE A 370 -19.41 -3.37 -30.76
C PHE A 370 -18.15 -2.78 -31.35
N ALA A 371 -17.20 -2.45 -30.47
CA ALA A 371 -15.83 -2.15 -30.81
C ALA A 371 -14.90 -3.17 -30.16
N PHE A 372 -14.14 -3.89 -30.98
CA PHE A 372 -13.05 -4.73 -30.52
C PHE A 372 -11.73 -4.02 -30.75
N VAL A 373 -10.98 -3.77 -29.68
CA VAL A 373 -9.76 -2.96 -29.68
C VAL A 373 -8.55 -3.73 -29.17
N GLU A 374 -7.37 -3.18 -29.40
CA GLU A 374 -6.10 -3.71 -28.95
C GLU A 374 -5.53 -2.80 -27.86
N TYR A 375 -5.10 -3.39 -26.74
CA TYR A 375 -4.37 -2.67 -25.71
C TYR A 375 -2.86 -2.82 -25.93
N GLN A 376 -2.09 -1.87 -25.41
CA GLN A 376 -0.63 -1.91 -25.39
C GLN A 376 -0.13 -2.75 -24.19
N PRO A 377 0.50 -3.91 -24.43
CA PRO A 377 1.03 -4.74 -23.34
C PRO A 377 2.30 -4.10 -22.75
N LEU A 378 2.44 -4.13 -21.42
CA LEU A 378 3.70 -3.82 -20.75
C LEU A 378 4.68 -5.01 -20.83
N PRO A 379 5.96 -4.84 -20.47
CA PRO A 379 6.89 -5.96 -20.39
C PRO A 379 6.34 -7.10 -19.53
N ASN A 380 6.49 -8.34 -20.01
CA ASN A 380 5.99 -9.57 -19.41
C ASN A 380 4.46 -9.80 -19.45
N GLU A 381 3.72 -8.98 -20.18
CA GLU A 381 2.28 -9.14 -20.35
C GLU A 381 1.90 -9.80 -21.67
N PRO A 382 0.76 -10.51 -21.72
CA PRO A 382 0.26 -11.07 -22.96
C PRO A 382 -0.16 -9.95 -23.92
N SER A 383 0.14 -10.12 -25.21
CA SER A 383 -0.37 -9.24 -26.27
C SER A 383 -1.91 -9.26 -26.31
N ALA A 384 -2.51 -8.19 -26.82
CA ALA A 384 -3.93 -8.18 -27.13
C ALA A 384 -4.25 -9.14 -28.29
N VAL A 385 -5.49 -9.63 -28.32
CA VAL A 385 -6.05 -10.31 -29.49
C VAL A 385 -6.25 -9.27 -30.59
N PRO A 386 -5.87 -9.56 -31.85
CA PRO A 386 -6.06 -8.62 -32.96
C PRO A 386 -7.50 -8.16 -33.10
N ALA A 387 -7.71 -6.86 -33.29
CA ALA A 387 -9.01 -6.21 -33.43
C ALA A 387 -9.87 -6.90 -34.50
N GLN A 388 -9.24 -7.26 -35.61
CA GLN A 388 -9.86 -7.92 -36.76
C GLN A 388 -10.55 -9.24 -36.41
N LEU A 389 -10.00 -10.05 -35.49
CA LEU A 389 -10.64 -11.32 -35.11
C LEU A 389 -11.96 -11.08 -34.38
N GLY A 390 -12.00 -10.10 -33.47
CA GLY A 390 -13.23 -9.75 -32.78
C GLY A 390 -14.27 -9.14 -33.72
N ARG A 391 -13.82 -8.39 -34.72
CA ARG A 391 -14.67 -7.85 -35.80
C ARG A 391 -15.36 -8.95 -36.60
N GLU A 392 -14.60 -9.93 -37.07
CA GLU A 392 -15.12 -11.09 -37.84
C GLU A 392 -16.15 -11.89 -37.03
N ILE A 393 -15.92 -12.07 -35.73
CA ILE A 393 -16.90 -12.73 -34.85
C ILE A 393 -18.17 -11.89 -34.75
N ALA A 394 -18.05 -10.57 -34.54
CA ALA A 394 -19.18 -9.67 -34.39
C ALA A 394 -20.04 -9.53 -35.66
N GLU A 395 -19.44 -9.63 -36.85
CA GLU A 395 -20.16 -9.64 -38.15
C GLU A 395 -21.18 -10.77 -38.24
N SER A 396 -20.95 -11.90 -37.56
CA SER A 396 -21.88 -13.02 -37.53
C SER A 396 -23.01 -12.86 -36.50
N LEU A 397 -22.89 -11.91 -35.58
CA LEU A 397 -23.80 -11.73 -34.44
C LEU A 397 -24.70 -10.49 -34.57
N LEU A 398 -24.22 -9.46 -35.27
CA LEU A 398 -24.90 -8.16 -35.41
C LEU A 398 -25.64 -8.06 -36.74
N THR A 399 -26.67 -7.22 -36.78
CA THR A 399 -27.58 -7.10 -37.93
C THR A 399 -27.07 -6.21 -39.06
N SER A 400 -26.17 -5.28 -38.76
CA SER A 400 -25.66 -4.27 -39.70
C SER A 400 -24.18 -3.98 -39.43
N SER A 401 -23.43 -3.73 -40.49
CA SER A 401 -22.01 -3.33 -40.40
C SER A 401 -21.83 -2.00 -39.67
N GLU A 402 -22.82 -1.10 -39.68
CA GLU A 402 -22.75 0.18 -38.97
C GLU A 402 -22.71 0.04 -37.43
N GLN A 403 -23.05 -1.15 -36.91
CA GLN A 403 -22.98 -1.48 -35.50
C GLN A 403 -21.55 -1.85 -35.06
N ILE A 404 -20.64 -2.03 -36.01
CA ILE A 404 -19.29 -2.54 -35.78
C ILE A 404 -18.28 -1.43 -36.01
N TYR A 405 -17.40 -1.22 -35.05
CA TYR A 405 -16.31 -0.24 -35.19
C TYR A 405 -15.18 -0.79 -36.06
N ASP A 406 -14.86 -0.06 -37.13
CA ASP A 406 -13.86 -0.42 -38.13
C ASP A 406 -12.60 0.48 -38.13
N GLY A 407 -12.55 1.47 -37.24
CA GLY A 407 -11.46 2.45 -37.15
C GLY A 407 -10.18 1.96 -36.45
N ASP A 408 -9.34 2.91 -36.03
CA ASP A 408 -8.09 2.68 -35.30
C ASP A 408 -8.36 1.83 -34.04
N PRO A 409 -7.68 0.69 -33.85
CA PRO A 409 -8.00 -0.29 -32.80
C PRO A 409 -7.50 0.14 -31.41
N SER A 410 -7.65 1.41 -31.08
CA SER A 410 -7.25 2.02 -29.82
C SER A 410 -8.48 2.32 -28.94
N VAL A 411 -8.29 2.34 -27.62
CA VAL A 411 -9.39 2.54 -26.67
C VAL A 411 -9.97 3.96 -26.74
N ASP A 412 -9.15 4.96 -27.04
CA ASP A 412 -9.53 6.36 -27.19
C ASP A 412 -10.39 6.58 -28.45
N ALA A 413 -9.97 6.07 -29.60
CA ALA A 413 -10.75 6.21 -30.84
C ALA A 413 -12.09 5.44 -30.75
N ALA A 414 -12.07 4.22 -30.20
CA ALA A 414 -13.30 3.46 -29.96
C ALA A 414 -14.21 4.12 -28.92
N MET A 415 -13.66 4.81 -27.92
CA MET A 415 -14.44 5.55 -26.93
C MET A 415 -15.18 6.73 -27.55
N GLN A 416 -14.54 7.48 -28.44
CA GLN A 416 -15.18 8.58 -29.17
C GLN A 416 -16.33 8.05 -30.03
N TRP A 417 -16.08 7.03 -30.85
CA TRP A 417 -17.12 6.38 -31.64
C TRP A 417 -18.28 5.86 -30.77
N ALA A 418 -17.97 5.22 -29.64
CA ALA A 418 -18.99 4.68 -28.76
C ALA A 418 -19.87 5.78 -28.16
N CYS A 419 -19.29 6.93 -27.81
CA CYS A 419 -20.02 8.08 -27.29
C CYS A 419 -20.90 8.73 -28.37
N GLU A 420 -20.42 8.84 -29.61
CA GLU A 420 -21.21 9.34 -30.74
C GLU A 420 -22.42 8.44 -31.02
N LYS A 421 -22.21 7.12 -31.06
CA LYS A 421 -23.28 6.16 -31.36
C LYS A 421 -24.28 6.02 -30.21
N ALA A 422 -23.81 5.94 -28.97
CA ALA A 422 -24.66 5.81 -27.79
C ALA A 422 -25.38 7.11 -27.43
N GLY A 423 -24.88 8.26 -27.88
CA GLY A 423 -25.30 9.57 -27.41
C GLY A 423 -25.06 9.74 -25.91
N ASN A 424 -25.78 10.67 -25.29
CA ASN A 424 -25.59 10.94 -23.86
C ASN A 424 -26.26 9.90 -22.95
N ALA A 425 -27.37 9.29 -23.37
CA ALA A 425 -28.16 8.39 -22.52
C ALA A 425 -27.85 6.90 -22.72
N GLY A 426 -27.41 6.49 -23.92
CA GLY A 426 -27.21 5.07 -24.23
C GLY A 426 -26.10 4.44 -23.36
N PRO A 427 -26.25 3.17 -22.94
CA PRO A 427 -25.27 2.50 -22.10
C PRO A 427 -24.00 2.15 -22.88
N ILE A 428 -22.84 2.46 -22.28
CA ILE A 428 -21.51 2.07 -22.77
C ILE A 428 -20.85 1.20 -21.72
N ILE A 429 -20.31 0.04 -22.13
CA ILE A 429 -19.55 -0.87 -21.27
C ILE A 429 -18.17 -1.13 -21.86
N VAL A 430 -17.12 -0.97 -21.04
CA VAL A 430 -15.76 -1.39 -21.37
C VAL A 430 -15.42 -2.68 -20.64
N THR A 431 -15.00 -3.72 -21.38
CA THR A 431 -14.80 -5.05 -20.80
C THR A 431 -13.76 -5.93 -21.53
N GLY A 432 -13.63 -7.19 -21.14
CA GLY A 432 -12.82 -8.21 -21.78
C GLY A 432 -11.41 -8.37 -21.18
N SER A 433 -10.78 -7.30 -20.70
CA SER A 433 -9.39 -7.37 -20.22
C SER A 433 -9.09 -6.35 -19.14
N LEU A 434 -8.39 -6.77 -18.08
CA LEU A 434 -7.85 -5.86 -17.08
C LEU A 434 -6.73 -4.97 -17.66
N TYR A 435 -6.02 -5.41 -18.71
CA TYR A 435 -4.98 -4.60 -19.36
C TYR A 435 -5.59 -3.44 -20.16
N LEU A 436 -6.72 -3.68 -20.85
CA LEU A 436 -7.50 -2.62 -21.49
C LEU A 436 -7.99 -1.59 -20.47
N ILE A 437 -8.51 -2.06 -19.34
CA ILE A 437 -9.02 -1.19 -18.28
C ILE A 437 -7.89 -0.35 -17.69
N ARG A 438 -6.71 -0.93 -17.47
CA ARG A 438 -5.53 -0.17 -17.04
C ARG A 438 -5.20 0.92 -18.05
N GLU A 439 -5.15 0.59 -19.34
CA GLU A 439 -4.83 1.57 -20.37
C GLU A 439 -5.84 2.73 -20.35
N LEU A 440 -7.14 2.39 -20.35
CA LEU A 440 -8.22 3.36 -20.22
C LEU A 440 -8.09 4.26 -18.98
N TYR A 441 -7.70 3.71 -17.83
CA TYR A 441 -7.53 4.49 -16.60
C TYR A 441 -6.32 5.41 -16.63
N ASN A 442 -5.35 5.18 -17.52
CA ASN A 442 -4.20 6.05 -17.72
C ASN A 442 -4.37 7.01 -18.91
N THR A 443 -5.46 6.88 -19.68
CA THR A 443 -5.80 7.81 -20.76
C THR A 443 -6.18 9.18 -20.19
N GLU A 444 -5.66 10.25 -20.80
CA GLU A 444 -6.00 11.62 -20.43
C GLU A 444 -7.49 11.89 -20.60
N GLY A 445 -8.09 12.66 -19.68
CA GLY A 445 -9.51 12.97 -19.69
C GLY A 445 -10.44 11.84 -19.23
N VAL A 446 -9.89 10.72 -18.75
CA VAL A 446 -10.63 9.67 -18.05
C VAL A 446 -10.50 9.85 -16.54
N TYR A 447 -11.65 9.90 -15.85
CA TYR A 447 -11.71 10.09 -14.41
C TYR A 447 -12.43 8.93 -13.73
N THR A 448 -11.71 8.25 -12.84
CA THR A 448 -12.31 7.25 -11.96
C THR A 448 -12.98 7.93 -10.77
N ARG A 449 -14.08 7.35 -10.26
CA ARG A 449 -14.77 7.87 -9.08
C ARG A 449 -13.91 7.81 -7.82
N ARG A 450 -12.94 6.90 -7.78
CA ARG A 450 -12.12 6.59 -6.60
C ARG A 450 -10.71 7.11 -6.73
N LYS A 451 -10.39 8.13 -5.94
CA LYS A 451 -9.01 8.56 -5.69
C LYS A 451 -8.50 7.90 -4.42
N PHE A 452 -7.69 6.87 -4.57
CA PHE A 452 -6.99 6.26 -3.43
C PHE A 452 -5.93 7.22 -2.89
N LYS A 453 -5.84 7.31 -1.57
CA LYS A 453 -4.82 8.12 -0.92
C LYS A 453 -3.53 7.32 -0.84
N THR A 454 -2.41 8.00 -1.03
CA THR A 454 -1.08 7.44 -0.75
C THR A 454 -0.69 7.76 0.69
N MET A 455 -0.02 6.82 1.35
CA MET A 455 0.57 7.02 2.67
C MET A 455 1.47 8.26 2.66
N ARG A 456 1.39 9.05 3.74
CA ARG A 456 2.24 10.22 3.91
C ARG A 456 3.70 9.82 4.13
N PRO A 457 4.64 10.74 3.84
CA PRO A 457 6.04 10.39 3.94
C PRO A 457 6.51 9.95 5.34
N GLY A 458 7.28 8.85 5.38
CA GLY A 458 7.69 8.15 6.60
C GLY A 458 9.18 8.26 6.97
N ARG A 459 9.62 7.40 7.90
CA ARG A 459 11.02 7.36 8.40
C ARG A 459 12.05 7.09 7.31
N SER A 460 11.74 6.16 6.42
CA SER A 460 12.61 5.76 5.31
C SER A 460 12.85 6.94 4.36
N GLN A 461 11.81 7.70 4.03
CA GLN A 461 11.93 8.94 3.27
C GLN A 461 12.74 10.01 3.98
N LEU A 462 12.50 10.21 5.28
CA LEU A 462 13.28 11.18 6.03
C LEU A 462 14.78 10.81 6.01
N TRP A 463 15.11 9.54 6.22
CA TRP A 463 16.50 9.06 6.18
C TRP A 463 17.11 9.20 4.77
N TYR A 464 16.38 8.81 3.73
CA TYR A 464 16.82 8.92 2.34
C TYR A 464 17.13 10.36 1.96
N TYR A 465 16.18 11.28 2.17
CA TYR A 465 16.40 12.69 1.84
C TYR A 465 17.48 13.34 2.73
N THR A 466 17.67 12.86 3.95
CA THR A 466 18.82 13.27 4.78
C THR A 466 20.14 12.83 4.16
N ARG A 467 20.23 11.61 3.63
CA ARG A 467 21.42 11.10 2.92
C ARG A 467 21.65 11.82 1.60
N LEU A 468 20.59 12.02 0.83
CA LEU A 468 20.67 12.68 -0.47
C LEU A 468 21.13 14.13 -0.32
N ALA A 469 20.63 14.84 0.70
CA ALA A 469 21.07 16.19 1.06
C ALA A 469 22.54 16.25 1.55
N GLN A 470 23.16 15.11 1.92
CA GLN A 470 24.59 15.03 2.22
C GLN A 470 25.44 14.88 0.96
N THR A 471 24.87 14.36 -0.14
CA THR A 471 25.59 14.10 -1.39
C THR A 471 25.37 15.16 -2.45
N ARG A 472 24.20 15.81 -2.48
CA ARG A 472 23.86 16.89 -3.42
C ARG A 472 22.75 17.78 -2.86
N GLU A 473 22.54 18.93 -3.48
CA GLU A 473 21.36 19.74 -3.22
C GLU A 473 20.08 18.98 -3.64
N LEU A 474 19.04 19.13 -2.82
CA LEU A 474 17.72 18.55 -3.10
C LEU A 474 17.00 19.41 -4.14
N THR A 475 16.28 18.79 -5.07
CA THR A 475 15.37 19.51 -5.97
C THR A 475 14.22 20.13 -5.16
N GLU A 476 13.47 21.07 -5.74
CA GLU A 476 12.33 21.68 -5.06
C GLU A 476 11.27 20.64 -4.63
N GLU A 477 11.03 19.62 -5.45
CA GLU A 477 10.17 18.49 -5.10
C GLU A 477 10.72 17.69 -3.92
N GLU A 478 11.99 17.31 -3.95
CA GLU A 478 12.62 16.54 -2.88
C GLU A 478 12.67 17.34 -1.58
N ALA A 479 12.89 18.66 -1.64
CA ALA A 479 12.83 19.54 -0.48
C ALA A 479 11.42 19.64 0.10
N ARG A 480 10.38 19.70 -0.76
CA ARG A 480 8.97 19.64 -0.33
C ARG A 480 8.67 18.32 0.36
N GLU A 481 9.07 17.19 -0.23
CA GLU A 481 8.88 15.86 0.36
C GLU A 481 9.68 15.68 1.66
N PHE A 482 10.92 16.15 1.72
CA PHE A 482 11.74 16.12 2.93
C PHE A 482 11.09 16.90 4.08
N LYS A 483 10.54 18.09 3.79
CA LYS A 483 9.81 18.90 4.76
C LYS A 483 8.54 18.19 5.24
N GLN A 484 7.81 17.53 4.34
CA GLN A 484 6.65 16.72 4.69
C GLN A 484 7.04 15.52 5.57
N ALA A 485 8.08 14.76 5.18
CA ALA A 485 8.60 13.64 5.96
C ALA A 485 9.05 14.07 7.36
N ARG A 486 9.71 15.22 7.49
CA ARG A 486 10.14 15.78 8.78
C ARG A 486 8.97 16.19 9.67
N ARG A 487 7.90 16.76 9.09
CA ARG A 487 6.65 17.10 9.80
C ARG A 487 5.91 15.86 10.26
N HIS A 488 5.86 14.82 9.42
CA HIS A 488 5.08 13.61 9.65
C HIS A 488 5.84 12.48 10.36
N TRP A 489 7.15 12.61 10.57
CA TRP A 489 7.97 11.67 11.35
C TRP A 489 7.39 11.32 12.73
N ARG A 490 6.66 12.26 13.36
CA ARG A 490 5.98 12.03 14.65
C ARG A 490 4.63 11.28 14.53
N LEU A 491 4.09 11.08 13.33
CA LEU A 491 2.80 10.42 13.04
C LEU A 491 2.96 8.97 12.55
N ASN A 492 4.08 8.33 12.90
CA ASN A 492 4.39 6.94 12.57
C ASN A 492 3.26 5.99 13.04
N PRO A 493 2.89 4.93 12.28
CA PRO A 493 1.97 3.88 12.71
C PRO A 493 2.25 3.31 14.11
N ILE A 494 3.52 3.22 14.50
CA ILE A 494 3.99 2.77 15.82
C ILE A 494 3.55 3.74 16.95
N ARG A 495 3.14 4.96 16.63
CA ARG A 495 2.78 6.04 17.58
C ARG A 495 1.43 6.70 17.28
N SER A 496 0.69 6.21 16.30
CA SER A 496 -0.61 6.76 15.93
C SER A 496 -1.70 6.15 16.82
N SER A 497 -2.38 6.97 17.61
CA SER A 497 -3.56 6.57 18.40
C SER A 497 -4.74 6.09 17.53
N ALA A 498 -4.71 6.35 16.23
CA ALA A 498 -5.68 5.82 15.28
C ALA A 498 -5.37 4.38 14.80
N LEU A 499 -4.21 3.81 15.16
CA LEU A 499 -3.75 2.48 14.72
C LEU A 499 -3.37 1.55 15.88
N VAL A 500 -3.33 2.07 17.11
CA VAL A 500 -3.07 1.32 18.34
C VAL A 500 -4.32 1.44 19.22
N PRO A 501 -5.00 0.33 19.57
CA PRO A 501 -6.09 0.36 20.57
C PRO A 501 -5.57 0.92 21.90
N ASN A 502 -6.41 1.63 22.64
CA ASN A 502 -6.04 2.35 23.88
C ASN A 502 -5.36 1.49 24.97
N ASP A 503 -5.36 0.16 24.84
CA ASP A 503 -4.94 -0.77 25.89
C ASP A 503 -3.51 -1.31 25.75
N GLN A 504 -2.71 -0.84 24.79
CA GLN A 504 -1.30 -1.25 24.67
C GLN A 504 -0.36 -0.05 24.44
N GLU A 505 0.46 0.26 25.44
CA GLU A 505 1.62 1.13 25.24
C GLU A 505 2.56 0.53 24.17
N PRO A 506 3.11 1.34 23.24
CA PRO A 506 3.99 0.83 22.21
C PRO A 506 5.25 0.23 22.83
N PRO A 507 5.75 -0.92 22.32
CA PRO A 507 6.94 -1.55 22.87
C PRO A 507 8.15 -0.62 22.72
N ARG A 508 8.71 -0.20 23.85
CA ARG A 508 10.01 0.48 23.92
C ARG A 508 11.13 -0.52 23.61
N THR A 509 11.29 -0.88 22.34
CA THR A 509 12.53 -1.54 21.92
C THR A 509 13.62 -0.47 21.82
N SER A 510 14.48 -0.38 22.84
CA SER A 510 15.74 0.36 22.76
C SER A 510 16.56 -0.20 21.59
N PRO A 511 17.16 0.64 20.73
CA PRO A 511 17.97 0.15 19.62
C PRO A 511 19.11 -0.72 20.15
N VAL A 512 19.38 -1.86 19.49
CA VAL A 512 20.54 -2.70 19.76
C VAL A 512 21.79 -1.88 19.47
N VAL A 513 22.49 -1.44 20.51
CA VAL A 513 23.72 -0.63 20.41
C VAL A 513 24.89 -1.58 20.12
N SER A 514 25.62 -1.38 19.01
CA SER A 514 26.79 -2.19 18.67
C SER A 514 27.86 -2.13 19.78
N PRO A 515 28.70 -3.16 19.96
CA PRO A 515 29.76 -3.16 20.97
C PRO A 515 30.68 -1.93 20.88
N GLU A 516 31.00 -1.49 19.66
CA GLU A 516 31.78 -0.29 19.39
C GLU A 516 31.05 1.00 19.82
N SER A 517 29.74 1.09 19.58
CA SER A 517 28.92 2.21 20.04
C SER A 517 28.78 2.24 21.56
N GLN A 518 28.71 1.06 22.21
CA GLN A 518 28.69 0.96 23.68
C GLN A 518 30.02 1.46 24.28
N GLU A 519 31.15 1.10 23.68
CA GLU A 519 32.46 1.56 24.13
C GLU A 519 32.62 3.09 23.96
N LEU A 520 32.20 3.64 22.82
CA LEU A 520 32.19 5.10 22.61
C LEU A 520 31.25 5.81 23.60
N GLN A 521 30.09 5.23 23.93
CA GLN A 521 29.17 5.79 24.93
C GLN A 521 29.79 5.78 26.34
N ARG A 522 30.48 4.70 26.72
CA ARG A 522 31.21 4.62 28.00
C ARG A 522 32.33 5.65 28.08
N ARG A 523 33.12 5.81 27.01
CA ARG A 523 34.18 6.84 26.94
C ARG A 523 33.60 8.25 27.02
N ALA A 524 32.50 8.54 26.32
CA ALA A 524 31.84 9.83 26.40
C ALA A 524 31.33 10.10 27.82
N ALA A 525 30.67 9.14 28.45
CA ALA A 525 30.19 9.27 29.82
C ALA A 525 31.34 9.52 30.82
N TYR A 526 32.47 8.82 30.67
CA TYR A 526 33.67 9.02 31.49
C TYR A 526 34.20 10.45 31.37
N HIS A 527 34.45 10.94 30.15
CA HIS A 527 34.99 12.27 29.94
C HIS A 527 34.03 13.37 30.41
N GLN A 528 32.72 13.19 30.23
CA GLN A 528 31.72 14.11 30.75
C GLN A 528 31.70 14.13 32.29
N GLN A 529 31.78 12.96 32.94
CA GLN A 529 31.79 12.87 34.40
C GLN A 529 33.05 13.53 34.99
N GLN A 530 34.22 13.32 34.38
CA GLN A 530 35.47 13.95 34.82
C GLN A 530 35.43 15.47 34.63
N ALA A 531 34.96 15.97 33.48
CA ALA A 531 34.81 17.41 33.26
C ALA A 531 33.88 18.06 34.30
N ASN A 532 32.79 17.40 34.67
CA ASN A 532 31.88 17.87 35.72
C ASN A 532 32.53 17.84 37.11
N ARG A 533 33.37 16.86 37.42
CA ARG A 533 34.12 16.80 38.70
C ARG A 533 35.10 17.97 38.81
N TYR A 534 35.88 18.23 37.76
CA TYR A 534 36.79 19.37 37.73
C TYR A 534 36.03 20.71 37.81
N ALA A 535 34.90 20.83 37.12
CA ALA A 535 34.05 22.03 37.22
C ALA A 535 33.56 22.29 38.65
N LYS A 536 33.12 21.24 39.36
CA LYS A 536 32.70 21.35 40.77
C LYS A 536 33.84 21.67 41.72
N ALA A 537 35.03 21.09 41.51
CA ALA A 537 36.21 21.38 42.32
C ALA A 537 36.68 22.84 42.14
N VAL A 538 36.63 23.34 40.91
CA VAL A 538 36.89 24.76 40.61
C VAL A 538 35.86 25.66 41.29
N GLU A 539 34.57 25.29 41.22
CA GLU A 539 33.48 26.05 41.84
C GLU A 539 33.62 26.09 43.36
N SER A 540 33.97 24.97 44.01
CA SER A 540 34.21 24.92 45.45
C SER A 540 35.41 25.77 45.86
N ILE A 541 36.55 25.69 45.15
CA ILE A 541 37.73 26.49 45.47
C ILE A 541 37.45 27.99 45.28
N ARG A 542 36.65 28.36 44.27
CA ARG A 542 36.23 29.76 44.06
C ARG A 542 35.27 30.25 45.14
N LEU A 543 34.35 29.41 45.59
CA LEU A 543 33.46 29.68 46.73
C LEU A 543 34.26 29.85 48.03
N ASP A 544 35.24 28.99 48.28
CA ASP A 544 36.12 29.06 49.46
C ASP A 544 37.00 30.33 49.44
N LYS A 545 37.45 30.78 48.25
CA LYS A 545 38.16 32.05 48.06
C LYS A 545 37.23 33.26 48.24
N ALA A 546 35.99 33.19 47.76
CA ALA A 546 35.01 34.27 47.84
C ALA A 546 34.42 34.46 49.24
N ASN A 547 34.26 33.37 49.99
CA ASN A 547 33.68 33.40 51.34
C ASN A 547 34.72 33.66 52.44
N GLY A 548 36.01 33.78 52.09
CA GLY A 548 37.11 33.79 53.04
C GLY A 548 37.26 32.40 53.68
N VAL A 549 38.49 31.88 53.75
CA VAL A 549 38.79 30.56 54.32
C VAL A 549 38.05 30.38 55.64
N PRO A 550 37.12 29.41 55.78
CA PRO A 550 36.55 29.10 57.08
C PRO A 550 37.69 28.59 57.93
N THR A 551 38.00 29.30 59.02
CA THR A 551 38.84 28.76 60.10
C THR A 551 38.27 27.40 60.47
N ARG A 552 39.02 26.34 60.15
CA ARG A 552 38.76 25.01 60.68
C ARG A 552 38.90 25.11 62.19
N THR A 553 37.80 25.34 62.91
CA THR A 553 37.74 25.04 64.34
C THR A 553 38.14 23.57 64.49
N PRO A 554 39.17 23.25 65.28
CA PRO A 554 39.58 21.86 65.46
C PRO A 554 38.42 21.12 66.10
N ASN A 555 38.07 19.99 65.49
CA ASN A 555 37.03 19.12 66.00
C ASN A 555 37.44 18.64 67.40
N ARG A 556 36.53 18.75 68.37
CA ARG A 556 36.71 18.43 69.79
C ARG A 556 36.68 16.91 70.03
N ALA A 557 37.49 16.19 69.26
CA ALA A 557 37.63 14.73 69.28
C ALA A 557 39.10 14.28 69.17
N ALA A 558 40.04 15.15 69.54
CA ALA A 558 41.47 14.84 69.63
C ALA A 558 42.10 15.50 70.88
N GLU A 559 41.43 15.42 72.03
CA GLU A 559 42.11 15.50 73.33
C GLU A 559 42.43 14.07 73.77
N LYS A 560 43.59 13.60 73.30
CA LYS A 560 44.45 12.52 73.81
C LYS A 560 45.24 11.97 72.64
N VAL A 561 46.32 12.65 72.30
CA VAL A 561 47.69 12.12 72.17
C VAL A 561 48.55 13.35 71.87
N SER A 562 49.13 13.95 72.90
CA SER A 562 50.33 14.76 72.76
C SER A 562 51.52 13.79 72.76
N ASP A 563 52.31 13.78 71.70
CA ASP A 563 53.73 14.17 71.79
C ASP A 563 54.48 13.92 70.48
N ALA A 564 55.38 14.86 70.19
CA ALA A 564 56.48 14.82 69.23
C ALA A 564 56.16 14.84 67.72
N ALA A 565 56.21 16.05 67.12
CA ALA A 565 56.89 16.30 65.84
C ALA A 565 57.00 17.81 65.55
N GLU A 566 58.16 18.22 65.04
CA GLU A 566 58.55 19.58 64.66
C GLU A 566 57.64 20.20 63.58
N PRO A 567 57.53 21.54 63.50
CA PRO A 567 56.74 22.21 62.47
C PRO A 567 57.44 22.09 61.12
N THR A 568 56.92 21.23 60.25
CA THR A 568 57.26 21.24 58.82
C THR A 568 56.62 22.46 58.18
N THR A 569 57.46 23.38 57.70
CA THR A 569 57.07 24.53 56.89
C THR A 569 56.37 24.04 55.62
N VAL A 570 55.05 24.17 55.57
CA VAL A 570 54.25 23.92 54.38
C VAL A 570 54.45 25.10 53.43
N GLU A 571 55.09 24.87 52.28
CA GLU A 571 55.17 25.86 51.21
C GLU A 571 53.76 26.33 50.83
N PRO A 572 53.53 27.63 50.60
CA PRO A 572 52.22 28.11 50.21
C PRO A 572 51.87 27.54 48.84
N VAL A 573 50.94 26.58 48.81
CA VAL A 573 50.35 26.06 47.57
C VAL A 573 49.64 27.23 46.90
N ASP A 574 50.16 27.65 45.76
CA ASP A 574 49.51 28.70 44.96
C ASP A 574 48.18 28.17 44.43
N MET A 575 47.11 28.60 45.11
CA MET A 575 45.75 28.17 44.79
C MET A 575 45.32 28.64 43.39
N GLU A 576 45.95 29.68 42.82
CA GLU A 576 45.65 30.12 41.45
C GLU A 576 46.23 29.15 40.42
N LEU A 577 47.49 28.73 40.58
CA LEU A 577 48.11 27.70 39.73
C LEU A 577 47.35 26.36 39.80
N THR A 578 46.78 26.04 40.97
CA THR A 578 45.98 24.83 41.17
C THR A 578 44.62 24.91 40.46
N VAL A 579 43.96 26.07 40.48
CA VAL A 579 42.69 26.30 39.80
C VAL A 579 42.88 26.29 38.29
N ASP A 580 43.95 26.90 37.77
CA ASP A 580 44.25 26.92 36.33
C ASP A 580 44.56 25.52 35.78
N GLU A 581 45.26 24.68 36.54
CA GLU A 581 45.49 23.28 36.18
C GLU A 581 44.18 22.47 36.15
N LEU A 582 43.26 22.70 37.10
CA LEU A 582 41.93 22.08 37.09
C LEU A 582 41.08 22.55 35.90
N PHE A 583 41.20 23.82 35.51
CA PHE A 583 40.58 24.34 34.29
C PHE A 583 41.12 23.68 33.03
N ARG A 584 42.45 23.55 32.92
CA ARG A 584 43.10 22.89 31.79
C ARG A 584 42.63 21.44 31.65
N ARG A 585 42.63 20.67 32.74
CA ARG A 585 42.14 19.28 32.77
C ARG A 585 40.65 19.19 32.40
N ARG A 586 39.83 20.12 32.88
CA ARG A 586 38.41 20.20 32.47
C ARG A 586 38.28 20.37 30.95
N GLU A 587 39.02 21.30 30.37
CA GLU A 587 38.97 21.57 28.92
C GLU A 587 39.45 20.37 28.10
N GLU A 588 40.49 19.65 28.54
CA GLU A 588 40.95 18.41 27.91
C GLU A 588 39.88 17.33 27.92
N HIS A 589 39.21 17.10 29.06
CA HIS A 589 38.11 16.15 29.14
C HIS A 589 36.89 16.60 28.30
N MET A 590 36.61 17.90 28.22
CA MET A 590 35.55 18.44 27.35
C MET A 590 35.89 18.26 25.86
N ALA A 591 37.14 18.44 25.47
CA ALA A 591 37.60 18.21 24.10
C ALA A 591 37.51 16.72 23.73
N ALA A 592 37.96 15.82 24.61
CA ALA A 592 37.85 14.37 24.42
C ALA A 592 36.39 13.89 24.40
N TYR A 593 35.51 14.47 25.22
CA TYR A 593 34.07 14.24 25.16
C TYR A 593 33.48 14.66 23.80
N LYS A 594 33.81 15.87 23.33
CA LYS A 594 33.36 16.37 22.02
C LYS A 594 33.83 15.49 20.87
N ASP A 595 35.10 15.05 20.87
CA ASP A 595 35.65 14.13 19.86
C ASP A 595 34.96 12.76 19.89
N THR A 596 34.72 12.21 21.08
CA THR A 596 34.01 10.94 21.25
C THR A 596 32.57 11.04 20.76
N MET A 597 31.87 12.13 21.11
CA MET A 597 30.52 12.41 20.62
C MET A 597 30.47 12.65 19.11
N TYR A 598 31.54 13.23 18.53
CA TYR A 598 31.69 13.42 17.10
C TYR A 598 31.79 12.08 16.35
N LYS A 599 32.58 11.14 16.89
CA LYS A 599 32.67 9.75 16.41
C LYS A 599 31.34 8.99 16.58
N LEU A 600 30.67 9.15 17.73
CA LEU A 600 29.39 8.51 18.04
C LEU A 600 28.26 8.94 17.11
N ARG A 601 28.33 10.18 16.60
CA ARG A 601 27.38 10.74 15.63
C ARG A 601 27.75 10.41 14.17
N GLY A 602 28.84 9.68 13.93
CA GLY A 602 29.23 9.19 12.60
C GLY A 602 29.90 10.22 11.70
N TYR A 603 30.46 11.30 12.24
CA TYR A 603 31.18 12.30 11.45
C TYR A 603 32.66 11.91 11.25
N ARG A 604 33.20 12.07 10.03
CA ARG A 604 34.66 12.00 9.77
C ARG A 604 35.30 13.37 10.08
N LYS A 605 36.56 13.40 10.56
CA LYS A 605 37.30 14.66 10.84
C LYS A 605 37.21 15.59 9.62
N PRO A 606 36.89 16.88 9.80
CA PRO A 606 36.80 17.81 8.68
C PRO A 606 38.18 17.96 8.02
N ILE A 607 38.22 17.90 6.69
CA ILE A 607 39.41 18.25 5.91
C ILE A 607 39.59 19.78 6.05
N PRO A 608 40.77 20.27 6.48
CA PRO A 608 40.99 21.70 6.80
C PRO A 608 40.62 22.67 5.67
N GLU A 609 40.66 22.20 4.43
CA GLU A 609 40.45 22.98 3.20
C GLU A 609 38.96 23.12 2.80
N MET A 610 38.05 22.34 3.41
CA MET A 610 36.61 22.45 3.13
C MET A 610 35.89 23.30 4.19
N LYS A 611 35.79 24.61 3.93
CA LYS A 611 34.93 25.50 4.73
C LYS A 611 33.46 25.32 4.32
N PHE A 612 32.70 24.54 5.10
CA PHE A 612 31.25 24.45 4.95
C PHE A 612 30.56 25.75 5.39
N MET A 613 29.56 26.20 4.62
CA MET A 613 28.72 27.34 5.00
C MET A 613 27.77 26.98 6.14
N SER A 614 27.64 27.85 7.13
CA SER A 614 26.77 27.62 8.28
C SER A 614 25.29 27.76 7.91
N TYR A 615 24.43 27.09 8.68
CA TYR A 615 22.96 27.17 8.56
C TYR A 615 22.42 28.60 8.45
N ALA A 616 23.00 29.53 9.23
CA ALA A 616 22.62 30.95 9.22
C ALA A 616 22.98 31.66 7.90
N LYS A 617 24.01 31.17 7.19
CA LYS A 617 24.50 31.71 5.93
C LYS A 617 23.67 31.22 4.73
N ILE A 618 22.97 30.08 4.87
CA ILE A 618 22.13 29.48 3.82
C ILE A 618 20.66 29.90 3.97
N PHE A 619 20.14 29.98 5.20
CA PHE A 619 18.70 30.14 5.45
C PHE A 619 18.31 31.44 6.15
N GLY A 620 19.27 32.31 6.48
CA GLY A 620 19.06 33.43 7.39
C GLY A 620 18.71 32.97 8.81
N ARG A 621 18.78 33.89 9.80
CA ARG A 621 18.22 33.59 11.13
C ARG A 621 16.72 33.89 11.11
N PRO A 622 15.83 32.94 11.45
CA PRO A 622 14.44 33.29 11.71
C PRO A 622 14.41 34.28 12.89
N PRO A 623 13.51 35.28 12.88
CA PRO A 623 13.34 36.16 14.03
C PRO A 623 13.03 35.29 15.25
N GLY A 624 13.80 35.49 16.32
CA GLY A 624 13.61 34.76 17.57
C GLY A 624 12.19 34.98 18.10
N PRO A 625 11.68 34.06 18.95
CA PRO A 625 10.41 34.29 19.61
C PRO A 625 10.46 35.62 20.35
N VAL A 626 9.55 36.54 20.00
CA VAL A 626 9.33 37.77 20.76
C VAL A 626 8.93 37.31 22.16
N HIS A 627 9.82 37.49 23.13
CA HIS A 627 9.45 37.33 24.53
C HIS A 627 8.35 38.34 24.80
N ALA A 628 7.11 37.85 24.94
CA ALA A 628 6.01 38.65 25.44
C ALA A 628 6.45 39.17 26.82
N LYS A 629 6.71 40.48 26.91
CA LYS A 629 6.95 41.15 28.19
C LYS A 629 5.80 40.76 29.12
N SER A 630 6.12 40.28 30.31
CA SER A 630 5.14 39.92 31.33
C SER A 630 4.19 41.10 31.57
N LYS A 631 2.89 40.82 31.74
CA LYS A 631 1.82 41.82 32.00
C LYS A 631 2.05 42.76 33.19
N GLN A 632 3.12 42.56 33.97
CA GLN A 632 3.49 43.41 35.10
C GLN A 632 4.30 44.65 34.69
N THR A 633 4.88 44.68 33.48
CA THR A 633 5.75 45.79 33.02
C THR A 633 5.02 46.83 32.17
N LEU A 634 3.74 46.61 31.83
CA LEU A 634 2.93 47.49 30.96
C LEU A 634 2.11 48.54 31.72
N LEU A 635 2.12 48.53 33.06
CA LEU A 635 1.43 49.53 33.89
C LEU A 635 2.35 50.66 34.36
N GLU A 636 3.67 50.53 34.20
CA GLU A 636 4.65 51.56 34.61
C GLU A 636 5.11 52.45 33.45
N GLU A 637 4.94 52.03 32.19
CA GLU A 637 5.41 52.78 31.01
C GLU A 637 4.31 53.61 30.32
N ALA A 638 3.03 53.51 30.74
CA ALA A 638 1.90 54.23 30.12
C ALA A 638 1.66 55.65 30.68
N GLY A 639 2.58 56.19 31.49
CA GLY A 639 2.44 57.48 32.17
C GLY A 639 3.37 58.59 31.69
N ARG A 640 4.12 58.42 30.60
CA ARG A 640 5.01 59.47 30.08
C ARG A 640 4.98 59.58 28.57
N ASP A 641 4.86 60.83 28.15
CA ASP A 641 5.05 61.38 26.82
C ASP A 641 3.88 61.32 25.84
N GLU A 642 3.03 62.34 26.04
CA GLU A 642 2.41 63.18 25.02
C GLU A 642 3.36 63.52 23.86
N GLY A 643 2.82 63.58 22.64
CA GLY A 643 3.39 64.40 21.58
C GLY A 643 3.46 63.74 20.20
N ALA A 644 2.63 64.27 19.29
CA ALA A 644 2.73 64.25 17.83
C ALA A 644 1.86 63.22 17.04
N GLU A 645 0.62 63.66 16.78
CA GLU A 645 -0.09 63.49 15.50
C GLU A 645 0.52 64.43 14.40
N PRO A 646 0.10 64.45 13.11
CA PRO A 646 -0.85 63.57 12.38
C PRO A 646 -0.53 63.27 10.88
N ARG A 647 -1.32 62.33 10.31
CA ARG A 647 -1.85 62.24 8.92
C ARG A 647 -0.86 61.89 7.78
N SER A 648 -1.24 61.15 6.72
CA SER A 648 -2.48 61.28 5.94
C SER A 648 -2.90 60.02 5.15
N ASP A 649 -4.22 59.89 4.99
CA ASP A 649 -5.01 59.49 3.79
C ASP A 649 -4.79 58.08 3.17
N THR A 650 -5.79 57.24 2.89
CA THR A 650 -7.21 57.47 2.52
C THR A 650 -8.06 56.18 2.65
N TRP A 651 -9.37 56.40 2.64
CA TRP A 651 -10.55 55.56 2.94
C TRP A 651 -10.84 54.40 1.96
N LEU A 652 -11.25 53.19 2.42
CA LEU A 652 -12.63 52.68 2.69
C LEU A 652 -13.56 52.64 1.47
N SER A 653 -14.15 51.48 1.11
CA SER A 653 -15.44 50.97 1.64
C SER A 653 -15.68 49.54 1.11
N LYS A 654 -16.10 48.53 1.90
CA LYS A 654 -17.47 48.21 2.42
C LYS A 654 -18.51 48.12 1.28
N GLU A 655 -19.33 47.08 1.18
CA GLU A 655 -20.42 46.80 2.13
C GLU A 655 -20.97 45.37 2.13
N SER A 656 -21.54 45.07 3.29
CA SER A 656 -22.49 44.00 3.62
C SER A 656 -23.87 44.61 3.86
N SER A 657 -24.95 43.95 3.45
CA SER A 657 -26.29 44.05 4.06
C SER A 657 -27.00 42.70 3.87
N ARG A 658 -27.13 41.87 4.91
CA ARG A 658 -28.27 41.72 5.84
C ARG A 658 -29.65 41.68 5.17
N SER A 659 -30.28 40.51 5.19
CA SER A 659 -31.58 40.34 5.83
C SER A 659 -31.76 38.89 6.30
N ASN A 660 -32.45 38.74 7.42
CA ASN A 660 -32.73 37.52 8.14
C ASN A 660 -34.24 37.50 8.24
N ASP A 661 -34.93 36.47 7.74
CA ASP A 661 -36.32 36.26 8.13
C ASP A 661 -36.66 34.77 8.20
N ARG A 662 -37.40 34.44 9.26
CA ARG A 662 -37.87 33.10 9.63
C ARG A 662 -39.31 32.95 9.15
N SER A 663 -39.65 31.86 8.46
CA SER A 663 -40.95 31.20 8.64
C SER A 663 -41.04 29.84 7.95
N LYS A 664 -41.39 28.83 8.76
CA LYS A 664 -42.25 27.66 8.49
C LYS A 664 -42.53 27.29 7.02
N GLN A 665 -42.05 26.11 6.60
CA GLN A 665 -42.86 24.92 6.27
C GLN A 665 -41.95 23.70 6.16
#